data_AF-A0A661JXF9-F1
#
_entry.id   AF-A0A661JXF9-F1
#
_cell.length_a   1.000
_cell.length_b   1.000
_cell.length_c   1.000
_cell.angle_alpha   90.00
_cell.angle_beta   90.00
_cell.angle_gamma   90.00
#
_symmetry.space_group_name_H-M   'P 1'
#
loop_
_entity.id
_entity.type
_entity.pdbx_description
1 polymer ?
#
loop_
_entity_poly.entity_id
_entity_poly.type
_entity_poly.pdbx_seq_one_letter_code
_entity_poly.pdbx_strand_id
1 'polypeptide(L)'
;MAEKRVLLGNEAIGRGLVEGGCQVMASYPGTPATEILPAVIAFRDEEGLDIYIEWSVNEKVAYEVALAAAYVGKRAAVAMKQVGLNVASDPFFSSLYTGVKGGFVVVAADDPGPYSSQTEQDSRLWGIMAKVPVLDPSSPQEAKEMASYAFELSERYEIPVLLRPTIRICHARQTVSLSPPKVIKREASFERDPHRWASTPRYRYELHKALNRKLERIAEEYEHSPFNRALLGGRPLEPSDGPFPLGIITAGPVFGTVRELLEELGLMDSVPVLKVGAPLPFPKRLVGGFLEMCERVLVLEEPDTVLELMIREGEKVEGRFTGLVPKEGELAPEVVEEAFRRAWEKGGGPPLPERKMVVEAPIQGVERPPTLCPGCPHRASFYAIKRAFPNAIFTSDIGCYTLGLNQGAVDIVLDMGAAINMAAGLYQAYRQDGRQIPIVATIGDSTFFHAGLPALLNAVHTEAKFLLVILDNSTTAMTGMQPTPASLTLADGTEGRPITLEGMVKACGVEYLQVVDPYEIPELLRVLREAYRHVEEEGGVAAVIARHPCIQLTKGVDRPQKVEVHPPSLPVLEKEVLRPQYVTKTPPCNGACPVGNDVEGVLALLAKGDREGAARLLLQTNPLPSVCGRVCFHPCEEACNRGRYDPPVSIPAIERFLGDSLGCLPERAPETGFKVAVVGSGPAGLACAYHLALLGHRVTVFEAMPEPGGLLRYGIPPYRLPKEVLQREVQRILSLGIE
;
A
#
# COMPACT_ATOMS: atom_id res chain seq x y z
N MET A 1 2.60 30.06 13.95
CA MET A 1 2.76 29.44 12.62
C MET A 1 2.02 28.12 12.65
N ALA A 2 1.29 27.74 11.60
CA ALA A 2 0.69 26.40 11.53
C ALA A 2 1.82 25.37 11.60
N GLU A 3 1.66 24.36 12.45
CA GLU A 3 2.61 23.25 12.56
C GLU A 3 2.71 22.53 11.21
N LYS A 4 3.91 22.10 10.82
CA LYS A 4 4.13 21.39 9.56
C LYS A 4 4.90 20.11 9.83
N ARG A 5 4.49 19.01 9.19
CA ARG A 5 5.17 17.71 9.27
C ARG A 5 5.31 17.08 7.89
N VAL A 6 6.37 16.30 7.70
CA VAL A 6 6.50 15.47 6.50
C VAL A 6 5.65 14.23 6.72
N LEU A 7 4.59 14.09 5.93
CA LEU A 7 3.64 12.99 6.03
C LEU A 7 3.58 12.23 4.70
N LEU A 8 3.39 10.91 4.80
CA LEU A 8 2.89 10.08 3.72
C LEU A 8 1.45 10.50 3.37
N GLY A 9 0.99 10.30 2.13
CA GLY A 9 -0.39 10.64 1.77
C GLY A 9 -1.44 9.93 2.60
N ASN A 10 -1.24 8.65 2.92
CA ASN A 10 -2.12 7.93 3.84
C ASN A 10 -2.15 8.55 5.24
N GLU A 11 -0.99 8.99 5.74
CA GLU A 11 -0.91 9.71 7.01
C GLU A 11 -1.59 11.08 6.93
N ALA A 12 -1.48 11.77 5.80
CA ALA A 12 -2.15 13.04 5.56
C ALA A 12 -3.68 12.86 5.52
N ILE A 13 -4.20 11.79 4.89
CA ILE A 13 -5.62 11.43 4.93
C ILE A 13 -6.05 11.12 6.37
N GLY A 14 -5.29 10.29 7.09
CA GLY A 14 -5.56 9.98 8.49
C GLY A 14 -5.61 11.23 9.37
N ARG A 15 -4.65 12.14 9.19
CA ARG A 15 -4.67 13.47 9.83
C ARG A 15 -5.92 14.26 9.44
N GLY A 16 -6.32 14.25 8.18
CA GLY A 16 -7.50 14.97 7.69
C GLY A 16 -8.80 14.45 8.28
N LEU A 17 -8.89 13.14 8.52
CA LEU A 17 -10.02 12.53 9.21
C LEU A 17 -10.08 12.95 10.68
N VAL A 18 -8.93 12.95 11.37
CA VAL A 18 -8.82 13.42 12.77
C VAL A 18 -9.13 14.92 12.86
N GLU A 19 -8.57 15.73 11.97
CA GLU A 19 -8.86 17.17 11.88
C GLU A 19 -10.33 17.45 11.59
N GLY A 20 -10.94 16.60 10.77
CA GLY A 20 -12.36 16.55 10.48
C GLY A 20 -13.23 16.11 11.65
N GLY A 21 -12.67 15.74 12.81
CA GLY A 21 -13.44 15.35 13.99
C GLY A 21 -14.08 13.96 13.86
N CYS A 22 -13.40 13.01 13.20
CA CYS A 22 -13.81 11.61 13.14
C CYS A 22 -13.99 11.04 14.56
N GLN A 23 -15.05 10.25 14.77
CA GLN A 23 -15.38 9.61 16.05
C GLN A 23 -15.38 8.08 15.97
N VAL A 24 -15.58 7.53 14.76
CA VAL A 24 -15.58 6.09 14.49
C VAL A 24 -14.84 5.85 13.17
N MET A 25 -13.82 4.99 13.19
CA MET A 25 -13.14 4.53 11.99
C MET A 25 -13.07 3.01 11.95
N ALA A 26 -13.47 2.42 10.83
CA ALA A 26 -13.28 0.99 10.58
C ALA A 26 -12.57 0.81 9.23
N SER A 27 -11.84 -0.30 9.07
CA SER A 27 -11.11 -0.59 7.83
C SER A 27 -10.84 -2.08 7.70
N TYR A 28 -10.53 -2.54 6.49
CA TYR A 28 -9.91 -3.84 6.24
C TYR A 28 -8.56 -3.60 5.53
N PRO A 29 -7.48 -4.29 5.90
CA PRO A 29 -6.16 -4.01 5.35
C PRO A 29 -6.11 -4.26 3.83
N GLY A 30 -5.60 -3.29 3.08
CA GLY A 30 -5.49 -3.36 1.63
C GLY A 30 -4.67 -2.19 1.07
N THR A 31 -3.47 -2.47 0.56
CA THR A 31 -2.62 -1.47 -0.10
C THR A 31 -3.30 -1.00 -1.39
N PRO A 32 -3.40 0.31 -1.65
CA PRO A 32 -2.62 1.39 -1.05
C PRO A 32 -3.32 2.19 0.08
N ALA A 33 -4.36 1.65 0.74
CA ALA A 33 -5.08 2.37 1.81
C ALA A 33 -4.64 1.99 3.24
N THR A 34 -3.77 0.99 3.40
CA THR A 34 -3.53 0.33 4.68
C THR A 34 -3.03 1.27 5.79
N GLU A 35 -2.18 2.24 5.46
CA GLU A 35 -1.54 3.12 6.45
C GLU A 35 -2.48 4.21 7.00
N ILE A 36 -3.69 4.38 6.45
CA ILE A 36 -4.63 5.41 6.90
C ILE A 36 -5.11 5.15 8.33
N LEU A 37 -5.52 3.91 8.65
CA LEU A 37 -6.04 3.58 9.98
C LEU A 37 -4.95 3.68 11.07
N PRO A 38 -3.73 3.13 10.88
CA PRO A 38 -2.62 3.34 11.82
C PRO A 38 -2.30 4.82 12.04
N ALA A 39 -2.39 5.66 11.00
CA ALA A 39 -2.21 7.10 11.15
C ALA A 39 -3.30 7.74 12.02
N VAL A 40 -4.57 7.32 11.88
CA VAL A 40 -5.65 7.81 12.75
C VAL A 40 -5.43 7.39 14.20
N ILE A 41 -4.95 6.17 14.46
CA ILE A 41 -4.55 5.73 15.81
C ILE A 41 -3.47 6.66 16.39
N ALA A 42 -2.39 6.88 15.64
CA ALA A 42 -1.28 7.71 16.08
C ALA A 42 -1.71 9.15 16.39
N PHE A 43 -2.50 9.77 15.52
CA PHE A 43 -2.99 11.14 15.73
C PHE A 43 -4.08 11.24 16.80
N ARG A 44 -4.91 10.20 17.00
CA ARG A 44 -5.84 10.11 18.13
C ARG A 44 -5.08 10.18 19.45
N ASP A 45 -4.04 9.37 19.59
CA ASP A 45 -3.24 9.26 20.81
C ASP A 45 -2.46 10.53 21.09
N GLU A 46 -1.90 11.14 20.04
CA GLU A 46 -1.20 12.42 20.12
C GLU A 46 -2.10 13.56 20.61
N GLU A 47 -3.33 13.63 20.10
CA GLU A 47 -4.28 14.71 20.38
C GLU A 47 -5.18 14.42 21.59
N GLY A 48 -5.05 13.24 22.21
CA GLY A 48 -5.85 12.81 23.37
C GLY A 48 -7.35 12.69 23.06
N LEU A 49 -7.70 12.20 21.88
CA LEU A 49 -9.08 12.12 21.38
C LEU A 49 -9.74 10.78 21.67
N ASP A 50 -11.06 10.78 21.82
CA ASP A 50 -11.87 9.58 21.96
C ASP A 50 -12.45 9.19 20.59
N ILE A 51 -11.71 8.32 19.88
CA ILE A 51 -12.09 7.77 18.56
C ILE A 51 -12.10 6.25 18.66
N TYR A 52 -13.24 5.64 18.35
CA TYR A 52 -13.33 4.18 18.20
C TYR A 52 -12.70 3.76 16.87
N ILE A 53 -11.77 2.80 16.91
CA ILE A 53 -11.00 2.38 15.73
C ILE A 53 -10.92 0.84 15.67
N GLU A 54 -11.22 0.24 14.51
CA GLU A 54 -11.10 -1.21 14.34
C GLU A 54 -10.60 -1.66 12.95
N TRP A 55 -9.86 -2.77 12.93
CA TRP A 55 -9.70 -3.61 11.75
C TRP A 55 -10.84 -4.64 11.73
N SER A 56 -11.76 -4.50 10.79
CA SER A 56 -12.88 -5.42 10.63
C SER A 56 -12.46 -6.65 9.81
N VAL A 57 -13.32 -7.67 9.76
CA VAL A 57 -13.02 -8.95 9.09
C VAL A 57 -13.06 -8.88 7.55
N ASN A 58 -13.77 -7.90 7.00
CA ASN A 58 -13.80 -7.54 5.59
C ASN A 58 -14.36 -6.11 5.41
N GLU A 59 -14.32 -5.61 4.18
CA GLU A 59 -14.74 -4.25 3.84
C GLU A 59 -16.23 -4.00 4.05
N LYS A 60 -17.09 -5.01 3.83
CA LYS A 60 -18.54 -4.90 4.06
C LYS A 60 -18.82 -4.63 5.53
N VAL A 61 -18.22 -5.40 6.43
CA VAL A 61 -18.38 -5.21 7.88
C VAL A 61 -17.80 -3.87 8.31
N ALA A 62 -16.60 -3.50 7.84
CA ALA A 62 -16.02 -2.19 8.14
C ALA A 62 -16.95 -1.04 7.72
N TYR A 63 -17.54 -1.14 6.53
CA TYR A 63 -18.48 -0.16 6.02
C TYR A 63 -19.72 -0.05 6.90
N GLU A 64 -20.34 -1.18 7.25
CA GLU A 64 -21.57 -1.22 8.05
C GLU A 64 -21.37 -0.72 9.49
N VAL A 65 -20.22 -1.04 10.11
CA VAL A 65 -19.85 -0.54 11.43
C VAL A 65 -19.74 0.99 11.42
N ALA A 66 -18.99 1.55 10.46
CA ALA A 66 -18.85 3.00 10.33
C ALA A 66 -20.17 3.69 9.93
N LEU A 67 -20.95 3.09 9.02
CA LEU A 67 -22.25 3.59 8.60
C LEU A 67 -23.25 3.66 9.76
N ALA A 68 -23.27 2.65 10.64
CA ALA A 68 -24.13 2.63 11.81
C ALA A 68 -23.87 3.83 12.74
N ALA A 69 -22.61 4.20 12.92
CA ALA A 69 -22.24 5.41 13.67
C ALA A 69 -22.76 6.69 12.98
N ALA A 70 -22.67 6.76 11.65
CA ALA A 70 -23.20 7.88 10.87
C ALA A 70 -24.74 7.99 10.94
N TYR A 71 -25.47 6.88 11.04
CA TYR A 71 -26.92 6.88 11.24
C TYR A 71 -27.35 7.54 12.56
N VAL A 72 -26.52 7.42 13.61
CA VAL A 72 -26.80 8.01 14.94
C VAL A 72 -26.16 9.39 15.14
N GLY A 73 -25.69 10.03 14.06
CA GLY A 73 -25.22 11.42 14.09
C GLY A 73 -23.71 11.62 14.27
N LYS A 74 -22.93 10.53 14.43
CA LYS A 74 -21.47 10.59 14.61
C LYS A 74 -20.74 10.80 13.28
N ARG A 75 -19.57 11.44 13.33
CA ARG A 75 -18.66 11.45 12.17
C ARG A 75 -17.92 10.13 12.09
N ALA A 76 -18.07 9.43 10.96
CA ALA A 76 -17.46 8.12 10.76
C ALA A 76 -16.72 8.02 9.42
N ALA A 77 -15.66 7.23 9.39
CA ALA A 77 -14.90 6.96 8.18
C ALA A 77 -14.67 5.47 7.98
N VAL A 78 -14.65 5.05 6.71
CA VAL A 78 -14.18 3.73 6.32
C VAL A 78 -13.11 3.88 5.25
N ALA A 79 -12.02 3.12 5.37
CA ALA A 79 -10.95 3.11 4.38
C ALA A 79 -10.79 1.71 3.78
N MET A 80 -10.51 1.65 2.48
CA MET A 80 -10.23 0.42 1.73
C MET A 80 -9.57 0.78 0.40
N LYS A 81 -9.03 -0.22 -0.30
CA LYS A 81 -8.65 -0.07 -1.70
C LYS A 81 -9.88 -0.20 -2.63
N GLN A 82 -9.74 0.18 -3.88
CA GLN A 82 -10.80 0.14 -4.89
C GLN A 82 -11.49 -1.23 -5.01
N VAL A 83 -10.73 -2.34 -4.95
CA VAL A 83 -11.34 -3.68 -5.00
C VAL A 83 -12.12 -4.03 -3.72
N GLY A 84 -11.73 -3.43 -2.59
CA GLY A 84 -12.45 -3.56 -1.33
C GLY A 84 -13.82 -2.87 -1.36
N LEU A 85 -13.95 -1.79 -2.13
CA LEU A 85 -15.24 -1.14 -2.37
C LEU A 85 -16.22 -2.07 -3.11
N ASN A 86 -15.73 -3.01 -3.93
CA ASN A 86 -16.56 -4.04 -4.55
C ASN A 86 -17.17 -4.98 -3.49
N VAL A 87 -16.38 -5.37 -2.49
CA VAL A 87 -16.85 -6.19 -1.35
C VAL A 87 -17.89 -5.43 -0.52
N ALA A 88 -17.69 -4.12 -0.34
CA ALA A 88 -18.63 -3.23 0.35
C ALA A 88 -19.74 -2.65 -0.54
N SER A 89 -19.92 -3.14 -1.77
CA SER A 89 -20.81 -2.51 -2.76
C SER A 89 -22.28 -2.48 -2.33
N ASP A 90 -22.79 -3.56 -1.74
CA ASP A 90 -24.16 -3.67 -1.26
C ASP A 90 -24.53 -2.57 -0.22
N PRO A 91 -23.82 -2.45 0.93
CA PRO A 91 -24.11 -1.39 1.88
C PRO A 91 -23.76 -0.01 1.30
N PHE A 92 -22.75 0.10 0.43
CA PHE A 92 -22.42 1.33 -0.26
C PHE A 92 -23.61 1.87 -1.05
N PHE A 93 -24.12 1.13 -2.05
CA PHE A 93 -25.28 1.54 -2.84
C PHE A 93 -26.52 1.82 -2.01
N SER A 94 -26.81 0.96 -1.03
CA SER A 94 -27.99 1.10 -0.18
C SER A 94 -27.96 2.39 0.65
N SER A 95 -26.78 2.77 1.15
CA SER A 95 -26.59 3.94 2.01
C SER A 95 -26.76 5.28 1.28
N LEU A 96 -26.60 5.34 -0.04
CA LEU A 96 -26.85 6.56 -0.82
C LEU A 96 -28.34 6.93 -0.85
N TYR A 97 -29.21 5.92 -0.78
CA TYR A 97 -30.66 6.12 -0.74
C TYR A 97 -31.11 6.48 0.68
N THR A 98 -30.68 5.73 1.70
CA THR A 98 -31.03 6.02 3.09
C THR A 98 -30.38 7.32 3.59
N GLY A 99 -29.26 7.71 3.00
CA GLY A 99 -28.43 8.83 3.44
C GLY A 99 -27.87 8.62 4.85
N VAL A 100 -27.27 9.66 5.41
CA VAL A 100 -26.68 9.63 6.76
C VAL A 100 -27.17 10.81 7.60
N LYS A 101 -26.91 10.80 8.92
CA LYS A 101 -27.19 11.94 9.82
C LYS A 101 -25.90 12.65 10.24
N GLY A 102 -24.90 11.87 10.65
CA GLY A 102 -23.53 12.34 10.83
C GLY A 102 -22.75 12.27 9.53
N GLY A 103 -21.57 12.90 9.49
CA GLY A 103 -20.73 12.87 8.31
C GLY A 103 -20.12 11.48 8.10
N PHE A 104 -20.18 10.97 6.88
CA PHE A 104 -19.66 9.67 6.52
C PHE A 104 -18.74 9.74 5.31
N VAL A 105 -17.47 9.42 5.53
CA VAL A 105 -16.41 9.47 4.52
C VAL A 105 -16.00 8.05 4.15
N VAL A 106 -16.09 7.73 2.87
CA VAL A 106 -15.60 6.47 2.29
C VAL A 106 -14.30 6.80 1.58
N VAL A 107 -13.18 6.23 2.03
CA VAL A 107 -11.91 6.35 1.33
C VAL A 107 -11.69 5.09 0.51
N ALA A 108 -11.67 5.23 -0.82
CA ALA A 108 -11.36 4.14 -1.74
C ALA A 108 -10.10 4.49 -2.52
N ALA A 109 -8.98 3.87 -2.14
CA ALA A 109 -7.69 4.15 -2.76
C ALA A 109 -7.52 3.33 -4.04
N ASP A 110 -7.37 4.01 -5.18
CA ASP A 110 -7.16 3.39 -6.50
C ASP A 110 -5.68 3.07 -6.73
N ASP A 111 -5.40 2.03 -7.53
CA ASP A 111 -4.05 1.56 -7.85
C ASP A 111 -3.83 1.50 -9.39
N PRO A 112 -3.68 2.66 -10.07
CA PRO A 112 -3.26 2.69 -11.48
C PRO A 112 -1.89 2.03 -11.67
N GLY A 113 -1.70 1.28 -12.76
CA GLY A 113 -0.44 0.57 -13.03
C GLY A 113 -0.25 -0.71 -12.21
N PRO A 114 -1.33 -1.50 -12.04
CA PRO A 114 -1.72 -2.18 -10.80
C PRO A 114 -0.54 -2.77 -10.01
N TYR A 115 0.00 -2.01 -9.06
CA TYR A 115 1.22 -2.37 -8.32
C TYR A 115 0.97 -3.40 -7.21
N SER A 116 -0.23 -3.39 -6.65
CA SER A 116 -0.65 -4.21 -5.51
C SER A 116 -2.06 -4.79 -5.66
N SER A 117 -2.73 -4.47 -6.77
CA SER A 117 -4.10 -4.85 -7.07
C SER A 117 -4.18 -5.84 -8.23
N GLN A 118 -5.24 -6.62 -8.25
CA GLN A 118 -5.52 -7.63 -9.28
C GLN A 118 -6.06 -6.99 -10.56
N THR A 119 -6.65 -5.80 -10.43
CA THR A 119 -7.29 -5.05 -11.51
C THR A 119 -7.07 -3.56 -11.31
N GLU A 120 -6.82 -2.83 -12.38
CA GLU A 120 -7.00 -1.38 -12.41
C GLU A 120 -8.51 -1.09 -12.37
N GLN A 121 -8.94 -0.22 -11.46
CA GLN A 121 -10.33 0.25 -11.40
C GLN A 121 -10.34 1.74 -11.08
N ASP A 122 -11.31 2.44 -11.65
CA ASP A 122 -11.55 3.84 -11.39
C ASP A 122 -12.75 4.02 -10.47
N SER A 123 -12.53 4.36 -9.20
CA SER A 123 -13.63 4.51 -8.25
C SER A 123 -14.53 5.71 -8.57
N ARG A 124 -14.18 6.60 -9.51
CA ARG A 124 -15.10 7.62 -10.02
C ARG A 124 -16.25 6.98 -10.83
N LEU A 125 -16.06 5.81 -11.45
CA LEU A 125 -17.16 5.06 -12.09
C LEU A 125 -18.17 4.55 -11.06
N TRP A 126 -17.72 4.14 -9.87
CA TRP A 126 -18.60 3.90 -8.72
C TRP A 126 -19.34 5.16 -8.31
N GLY A 127 -18.68 6.32 -8.36
CA GLY A 127 -19.30 7.65 -8.25
C GLY A 127 -20.51 7.84 -9.16
N ILE A 128 -20.36 7.55 -10.45
CA ILE A 128 -21.42 7.66 -11.46
C ILE A 128 -22.55 6.65 -11.15
N MET A 129 -22.18 5.38 -10.97
CA MET A 129 -23.12 4.28 -10.81
C MET A 129 -23.94 4.41 -9.52
N ALA A 130 -23.29 4.71 -8.40
CA ALA A 130 -23.92 4.83 -7.08
C ALA A 130 -24.53 6.21 -6.82
N LYS A 131 -24.23 7.22 -7.65
CA LYS A 131 -24.64 8.62 -7.43
C LYS A 131 -24.08 9.18 -6.12
N VAL A 132 -22.80 8.93 -5.85
CA VAL A 132 -22.10 9.47 -4.68
C VAL A 132 -21.26 10.69 -5.09
N PRO A 133 -21.18 11.74 -4.25
CA PRO A 133 -20.19 12.81 -4.42
C PRO A 133 -18.77 12.27 -4.27
N VAL A 134 -17.88 12.63 -5.19
CA VAL A 134 -16.49 12.19 -5.24
C VAL A 134 -15.55 13.39 -5.13
N LEU A 135 -14.49 13.22 -4.35
CA LEU A 135 -13.35 14.12 -4.23
C LEU A 135 -12.08 13.38 -4.68
N ASP A 136 -11.28 14.02 -5.52
CA ASP A 136 -10.14 13.41 -6.24
C ASP A 136 -8.87 14.27 -6.01
N PRO A 137 -8.13 14.02 -4.92
CA PRO A 137 -6.99 14.84 -4.51
C PRO A 137 -5.77 14.69 -5.44
N SER A 138 -5.02 15.77 -5.63
CA SER A 138 -3.78 15.79 -6.42
C SER A 138 -2.51 15.87 -5.57
N SER A 139 -2.62 15.90 -4.25
CA SER A 139 -1.46 15.93 -3.34
C SER A 139 -1.84 15.43 -1.95
N PRO A 140 -0.88 14.96 -1.13
CA PRO A 140 -1.11 14.64 0.28
C PRO A 140 -1.77 15.79 1.07
N GLN A 141 -1.32 17.04 0.89
CA GLN A 141 -1.91 18.21 1.54
C GLN A 141 -3.39 18.38 1.18
N GLU A 142 -3.73 18.25 -0.09
CA GLU A 142 -5.12 18.39 -0.54
C GLU A 142 -5.97 17.18 -0.11
N ALA A 143 -5.41 15.97 -0.09
CA ALA A 143 -6.10 14.78 0.40
C ALA A 143 -6.52 14.95 1.88
N LYS A 144 -5.63 15.56 2.69
CA LYS A 144 -5.90 15.94 4.08
C LYS A 144 -7.04 16.96 4.19
N GLU A 145 -7.03 17.99 3.35
CA GLU A 145 -8.08 19.03 3.31
C GLU A 145 -9.43 18.46 2.85
N MET A 146 -9.43 17.65 1.79
CA MET A 146 -10.61 16.99 1.25
C MET A 146 -11.21 15.99 2.24
N ALA A 147 -10.40 15.26 3.01
CA ALA A 147 -10.89 14.35 4.04
C ALA A 147 -11.69 15.09 5.13
N SER A 148 -11.20 16.24 5.61
CA SER A 148 -11.96 17.08 6.54
C SER A 148 -13.21 17.68 5.88
N TYR A 149 -13.10 18.18 4.65
CA TYR A 149 -14.21 18.77 3.91
C TYR A 149 -15.32 17.75 3.61
N ALA A 150 -14.97 16.50 3.34
CA ALA A 150 -15.91 15.42 3.05
C ALA A 150 -16.93 15.20 4.19
N PHE A 151 -16.50 15.33 5.46
CA PHE A 151 -17.43 15.27 6.59
C PHE A 151 -18.47 16.40 6.56
N GLU A 152 -18.05 17.62 6.24
CA GLU A 152 -18.94 18.78 6.20
C GLU A 152 -19.93 18.69 5.04
N LEU A 153 -19.44 18.26 3.88
CA LEU A 153 -20.26 18.01 2.71
C LEU A 153 -21.29 16.90 3.00
N SER A 154 -20.84 15.80 3.61
CA SER A 154 -21.68 14.66 3.96
C SER A 154 -22.81 15.04 4.92
N GLU A 155 -22.51 15.84 5.94
CA GLU A 155 -23.50 16.30 6.93
C GLU A 155 -24.52 17.26 6.30
N ARG A 156 -24.04 18.22 5.50
CA ARG A 156 -24.90 19.24 4.90
C ARG A 156 -25.96 18.64 3.99
N TYR A 157 -25.60 17.60 3.24
CA TYR A 157 -26.50 16.95 2.30
C TYR A 157 -27.04 15.60 2.80
N GLU A 158 -26.71 15.18 4.02
CA GLU A 158 -27.08 13.89 4.59
C GLU A 158 -26.78 12.72 3.63
N ILE A 159 -25.56 12.66 3.10
CA ILE A 159 -25.14 11.70 2.06
C ILE A 159 -23.70 11.22 2.32
N PRO A 160 -23.37 9.93 2.11
CA PRO A 160 -21.98 9.49 2.05
C PRO A 160 -21.14 10.30 1.05
N VAL A 161 -19.84 10.49 1.30
CA VAL A 161 -18.90 11.14 0.38
C VAL A 161 -17.71 10.21 0.12
N LEU A 162 -17.37 10.03 -1.15
CA LEU A 162 -16.23 9.22 -1.59
C LEU A 162 -14.99 10.10 -1.75
N LEU A 163 -13.93 9.82 -1.00
CA LEU A 163 -12.60 10.35 -1.21
C LEU A 163 -11.78 9.30 -1.96
N ARG A 164 -11.25 9.67 -3.12
CA ARG A 164 -10.54 8.75 -4.01
C ARG A 164 -9.09 9.19 -4.22
N PRO A 165 -8.16 8.83 -3.31
CA PRO A 165 -6.75 8.96 -3.60
C PRO A 165 -6.31 7.87 -4.58
N THR A 166 -5.23 8.09 -5.33
CA THR A 166 -4.53 7.03 -6.05
C THR A 166 -3.27 6.60 -5.29
N ILE A 167 -2.66 5.48 -5.66
CA ILE A 167 -1.42 4.98 -5.05
C ILE A 167 -0.30 6.04 -4.98
N ARG A 168 -0.19 6.91 -5.99
CA ARG A 168 0.75 8.04 -5.99
C ARG A 168 0.48 9.00 -4.86
N ILE A 169 -0.78 9.33 -4.61
CA ILE A 169 -1.14 10.18 -3.49
C ILE A 169 -0.87 9.43 -2.19
N CYS A 170 -1.40 8.22 -2.05
CA CYS A 170 -1.28 7.40 -0.85
C CYS A 170 0.17 7.24 -0.38
N HIS A 171 1.11 7.03 -1.30
CA HIS A 171 2.52 6.76 -0.99
C HIS A 171 3.48 7.93 -1.27
N ALA A 172 2.99 9.09 -1.71
CA ALA A 172 3.80 10.31 -1.80
C ALA A 172 4.10 10.86 -0.40
N ARG A 173 5.25 11.52 -0.26
CA ARG A 173 5.58 12.31 0.94
C ARG A 173 5.56 13.79 0.63
N GLN A 174 4.95 14.56 1.52
CA GLN A 174 4.88 16.01 1.40
C GLN A 174 4.98 16.65 2.79
N THR A 175 5.54 17.86 2.85
CA THR A 175 5.37 18.73 4.02
C THR A 175 3.92 19.23 4.09
N VAL A 176 3.14 18.66 5.01
CA VAL A 176 1.72 18.96 5.23
C VAL A 176 1.56 19.91 6.41
N SER A 177 0.71 20.93 6.26
CA SER A 177 0.36 21.88 7.31
C SER A 177 -0.77 21.31 8.15
N LEU A 178 -0.60 21.26 9.47
CA LEU A 178 -1.56 20.71 10.43
C LEU A 178 -2.46 21.80 10.99
N SER A 179 -3.69 21.42 11.31
CA SER A 179 -4.65 22.25 12.04
C SER A 179 -5.12 21.52 13.29
N PRO A 180 -5.58 22.24 14.34
CA PRO A 180 -6.15 21.61 15.52
C PRO A 180 -7.39 20.76 15.15
N PRO A 181 -7.56 19.58 15.76
CA PRO A 181 -8.74 18.77 15.52
C PRO A 181 -10.06 19.45 15.89
N LYS A 182 -11.08 19.29 15.05
CA LYS A 182 -12.44 19.75 15.36
C LYS A 182 -13.04 18.86 16.45
N VAL A 183 -13.25 19.39 17.65
CA VAL A 183 -13.92 18.66 18.73
C VAL A 183 -15.43 18.69 18.53
N ILE A 184 -15.98 17.59 17.99
CA ILE A 184 -17.43 17.44 17.76
C ILE A 184 -18.07 16.75 18.96
N LYS A 185 -18.68 17.55 19.86
CA LYS A 185 -19.48 17.03 20.97
C LYS A 185 -20.90 16.68 20.50
N ARG A 186 -21.04 15.54 19.83
CA ARG A 186 -22.35 14.96 19.47
C ARG A 186 -22.61 13.70 20.28
N GLU A 187 -23.81 13.59 20.84
CA GLU A 187 -24.30 12.36 21.44
C GLU A 187 -24.96 11.48 20.38
N ALA A 188 -24.83 10.16 20.51
CA ALA A 188 -25.47 9.24 19.60
C ALA A 188 -26.99 9.28 19.81
N SER A 189 -27.75 9.55 18.75
CA SER A 189 -29.22 9.60 18.79
C SER A 189 -29.82 8.93 17.55
N PHE A 190 -30.59 7.86 17.77
CA PHE A 190 -31.27 7.14 16.69
C PHE A 190 -32.74 7.58 16.60
N GLU A 191 -33.06 8.38 15.59
CA GLU A 191 -34.44 8.75 15.27
C GLU A 191 -35.11 7.65 14.44
N ARG A 192 -36.18 7.05 14.96
CA ARG A 192 -36.90 5.98 14.25
C ARG A 192 -37.69 6.54 13.07
N ASP A 193 -37.22 6.26 11.85
CA ASP A 193 -37.92 6.52 10.61
C ASP A 193 -37.93 5.26 9.72
N PRO A 194 -38.96 4.40 9.80
CA PRO A 194 -39.05 3.20 8.97
C PRO A 194 -39.11 3.48 7.47
N HIS A 195 -39.62 4.65 7.05
CA HIS A 195 -39.66 5.01 5.63
C HIS A 195 -38.28 5.35 5.08
N ARG A 196 -37.33 5.71 5.93
CA ARG A 196 -35.93 5.97 5.59
C ARG A 196 -35.02 4.77 5.84
N TRP A 197 -35.09 4.18 7.03
CA TRP A 197 -34.14 3.14 7.48
C TRP A 197 -34.55 1.71 7.07
N ALA A 198 -35.84 1.44 7.02
CA ALA A 198 -36.43 0.16 6.60
C ALA A 198 -37.26 0.34 5.32
N SER A 199 -36.79 1.19 4.42
CA SER A 199 -37.56 1.69 3.29
C SER A 199 -37.93 0.58 2.31
N THR A 200 -39.22 0.32 2.16
CA THR A 200 -39.77 -0.58 1.13
C THR A 200 -39.65 0.06 -0.27
N PRO A 201 -39.87 -0.67 -1.38
CA PRO A 201 -39.63 -0.16 -2.74
C PRO A 201 -40.27 1.20 -3.06
N ARG A 202 -41.50 1.46 -2.57
CA ARG A 202 -42.16 2.76 -2.72
C ARG A 202 -41.35 3.90 -2.11
N TYR A 203 -40.84 3.71 -0.89
CA TYR A 203 -40.06 4.74 -0.21
C TYR A 203 -38.64 4.85 -0.77
N ARG A 204 -38.03 3.75 -1.23
CA ARG A 204 -36.77 3.79 -1.98
C ARG A 204 -36.86 4.66 -3.23
N TYR A 205 -37.99 4.64 -3.93
CA TYR A 205 -38.23 5.53 -5.07
C TYR A 205 -38.26 7.02 -4.67
N GLU A 206 -38.91 7.36 -3.55
CA GLU A 206 -38.92 8.73 -3.04
C GLU A 206 -37.55 9.18 -2.53
N LEU A 207 -36.81 8.30 -1.86
CA LEU A 207 -35.41 8.54 -1.46
C LEU A 207 -34.52 8.77 -2.68
N HIS A 208 -34.72 8.04 -3.78
CA HIS A 208 -33.98 8.27 -5.02
C HIS A 208 -34.27 9.66 -5.63
N LYS A 209 -35.53 10.11 -5.60
CA LYS A 209 -35.85 11.51 -6.01
C LYS A 209 -35.13 12.52 -5.13
N ALA A 210 -35.08 12.27 -3.81
CA ALA A 210 -34.36 13.13 -2.88
C ALA A 210 -32.84 13.12 -3.15
N LEU A 211 -32.26 11.95 -3.44
CA LEU A 211 -30.87 11.80 -3.86
C LEU A 211 -30.57 12.65 -5.10
N ASN A 212 -31.38 12.56 -6.15
CA ASN A 212 -31.17 13.35 -7.37
C ASN A 212 -31.20 14.87 -7.09
N ARG A 213 -32.15 15.35 -6.26
CA ARG A 213 -32.18 16.76 -5.83
C ARG A 213 -30.97 17.18 -4.99
N LYS A 214 -30.41 16.27 -4.18
CA LYS A 214 -29.16 16.53 -3.44
C LYS A 214 -28.00 16.71 -4.42
N LEU A 215 -27.87 15.83 -5.41
CA LEU A 215 -26.81 15.90 -6.41
C LEU A 215 -26.86 17.18 -7.25
N GLU A 216 -28.04 17.69 -7.58
CA GLU A 216 -28.19 18.98 -8.26
C GLU A 216 -27.56 20.12 -7.45
N ARG A 217 -27.86 20.18 -6.15
CA ARG A 217 -27.30 21.20 -5.25
C ARG A 217 -25.79 21.04 -5.03
N ILE A 218 -25.31 19.80 -4.92
CA ILE A 218 -23.88 19.52 -4.79
C ILE A 218 -23.15 19.90 -6.09
N ALA A 219 -23.75 19.66 -7.25
CA ALA A 219 -23.18 20.09 -8.53
C ALA A 219 -22.98 21.60 -8.58
N GLU A 220 -23.96 22.38 -8.11
CA GLU A 220 -23.85 23.85 -8.01
C GLU A 220 -22.71 24.30 -7.09
N GLU A 221 -22.50 23.61 -5.97
CA GLU A 221 -21.39 23.84 -5.07
C GLU A 221 -20.04 23.48 -5.73
N TYR A 222 -20.01 22.40 -6.50
CA TYR A 222 -18.79 21.93 -7.17
C TYR A 222 -18.33 22.86 -8.29
N GLU A 223 -19.24 23.62 -8.91
CA GLU A 223 -18.85 24.69 -9.85
C GLU A 223 -17.90 25.73 -9.22
N HIS A 224 -17.98 25.92 -7.89
CA HIS A 224 -17.19 26.90 -7.14
C HIS A 224 -16.26 26.25 -6.10
N SER A 225 -16.06 24.93 -6.22
CA SER A 225 -15.23 24.19 -5.27
C SER A 225 -13.79 24.73 -5.29
N PRO A 226 -13.15 24.97 -4.13
CA PRO A 226 -11.75 25.42 -4.06
C PRO A 226 -10.75 24.37 -4.57
N PHE A 227 -11.22 23.15 -4.79
CA PHE A 227 -10.44 22.04 -5.32
C PHE A 227 -10.48 21.95 -6.85
N ASN A 228 -11.41 22.65 -7.49
CA ASN A 228 -11.45 22.82 -8.93
C ASN A 228 -10.69 24.10 -9.31
N ARG A 229 -9.74 24.03 -10.23
CA ARG A 229 -8.84 25.16 -10.55
C ARG A 229 -8.56 25.22 -12.05
N ALA A 230 -9.06 26.26 -12.72
CA ALA A 230 -8.61 26.66 -14.04
C ALA A 230 -7.42 27.61 -13.88
N LEU A 231 -6.26 27.26 -14.44
CA LEU A 231 -5.00 27.95 -14.21
C LEU A 231 -4.30 28.31 -15.52
N LEU A 232 -3.65 29.47 -15.52
CA LEU A 232 -2.66 29.90 -16.49
C LEU A 232 -1.50 30.54 -15.72
N GLY A 233 -0.25 30.15 -15.96
CA GLY A 233 0.91 30.71 -15.24
C GLY A 233 0.86 30.49 -13.72
N GLY A 234 0.06 29.54 -13.24
CA GLY A 234 -0.20 29.31 -11.82
C GLY A 234 -1.18 30.28 -11.16
N ARG A 235 -1.72 31.27 -11.88
CA ARG A 235 -2.83 32.12 -11.44
C ARG A 235 -4.18 31.60 -11.96
N PRO A 236 -5.31 32.01 -11.37
CA PRO A 236 -6.62 31.75 -11.94
C PRO A 236 -6.71 32.21 -13.40
N LEU A 237 -7.33 31.36 -14.23
CA LEU A 237 -7.64 31.65 -15.62
C LEU A 237 -8.79 32.65 -15.70
N GLU A 238 -8.62 33.71 -16.49
CA GLU A 238 -9.64 34.72 -16.73
C GLU A 238 -10.18 34.59 -18.16
N PRO A 239 -11.47 34.91 -18.43
CA PRO A 239 -12.05 34.82 -19.78
C PRO A 239 -11.30 35.61 -20.86
N SER A 240 -10.58 36.67 -20.48
CA SER A 240 -9.77 37.50 -21.39
C SER A 240 -8.43 36.87 -21.80
N ASP A 241 -8.02 35.76 -21.18
CA ASP A 241 -6.72 35.14 -21.44
C ASP A 241 -6.71 34.29 -22.72
N GLY A 242 -7.88 33.82 -23.17
CA GLY A 242 -8.02 33.01 -24.38
C GLY A 242 -8.25 33.83 -25.66
N PRO A 243 -8.37 33.17 -26.83
CA PRO A 243 -8.44 31.72 -27.02
C PRO A 243 -7.06 31.04 -27.03
N PHE A 244 -7.05 29.74 -26.73
CA PHE A 244 -5.86 28.89 -26.71
C PHE A 244 -5.95 27.77 -27.77
N PRO A 245 -4.85 27.43 -28.45
CA PRO A 245 -4.83 26.31 -29.41
C PRO A 245 -5.00 24.94 -28.73
N LEU A 246 -4.53 24.81 -27.48
CA LEU A 246 -4.62 23.59 -26.69
C LEU A 246 -4.82 23.92 -25.21
N GLY A 247 -5.81 23.30 -24.57
CA GLY A 247 -5.96 23.27 -23.11
C GLY A 247 -5.80 21.85 -22.56
N ILE A 248 -5.55 21.73 -21.26
CA ILE A 248 -5.46 20.44 -20.56
C ILE A 248 -6.54 20.34 -19.49
N ILE A 249 -7.32 19.27 -19.49
CA ILE A 249 -8.19 18.90 -18.37
C ILE A 249 -7.57 17.70 -17.66
N THR A 250 -7.43 17.77 -16.33
CA THR A 250 -6.80 16.70 -15.56
C THR A 250 -7.39 16.58 -14.15
N ALA A 251 -7.18 15.43 -13.51
CA ALA A 251 -7.67 15.11 -12.17
C ALA A 251 -6.61 14.33 -11.38
N GLY A 252 -6.80 14.24 -10.07
CA GLY A 252 -5.94 13.43 -9.20
C GLY A 252 -4.46 13.82 -9.31
N PRO A 253 -3.51 12.87 -9.15
CA PRO A 253 -2.07 13.15 -9.11
C PRO A 253 -1.51 13.68 -10.45
N VAL A 254 -2.17 13.38 -11.58
CA VAL A 254 -1.70 13.73 -12.92
C VAL A 254 -1.58 15.26 -13.08
N PHE A 255 -2.38 16.02 -12.33
CA PHE A 255 -2.25 17.48 -12.25
C PHE A 255 -0.85 17.95 -11.84
N GLY A 256 -0.22 17.30 -10.87
CA GLY A 256 1.13 17.67 -10.42
C GLY A 256 2.15 17.49 -11.55
N THR A 257 2.08 16.33 -12.21
CA THR A 257 2.92 15.99 -13.35
C THR A 257 2.73 16.93 -14.54
N VAL A 258 1.49 17.29 -14.87
CA VAL A 258 1.21 18.28 -15.93
C VAL A 258 1.84 19.63 -15.61
N ARG A 259 1.75 20.09 -14.36
CA ARG A 259 2.34 21.37 -13.96
C ARG A 259 3.86 21.37 -14.07
N GLU A 260 4.51 20.32 -13.57
CA GLU A 260 5.96 20.17 -13.68
C GLU A 260 6.40 20.16 -15.15
N LEU A 261 5.69 19.40 -16.00
CA LEU A 261 5.94 19.37 -17.44
C LEU A 261 5.84 20.75 -18.10
N LEU A 262 4.75 21.50 -17.84
CA LEU A 262 4.57 22.82 -18.43
C LEU A 262 5.61 23.83 -17.92
N GLU A 263 6.05 23.71 -16.67
CA GLU A 263 7.13 24.53 -16.12
C GLU A 263 8.47 24.23 -16.79
N GLU A 264 8.83 22.95 -16.93
CA GLU A 264 10.05 22.50 -17.62
C GLU A 264 10.10 22.93 -19.09
N LEU A 265 8.95 22.93 -19.77
CA LEU A 265 8.83 23.36 -21.16
C LEU A 265 8.67 24.88 -21.33
N GLY A 266 8.55 25.65 -20.25
CA GLY A 266 8.32 27.10 -20.31
C GLY A 266 6.96 27.48 -20.92
N LEU A 267 5.97 26.60 -20.78
CA LEU A 267 4.62 26.74 -21.37
C LEU A 267 3.53 27.10 -20.36
N MET A 268 3.92 27.34 -19.09
CA MET A 268 2.98 27.69 -18.02
C MET A 268 2.05 28.85 -18.39
N ASP A 269 2.54 29.85 -19.11
CA ASP A 269 1.77 31.04 -19.51
C ASP A 269 1.02 30.88 -20.85
N SER A 270 1.19 29.75 -21.54
CA SER A 270 0.66 29.51 -22.89
C SER A 270 -0.37 28.39 -22.97
N VAL A 271 -0.35 27.46 -22.01
CA VAL A 271 -1.25 26.30 -21.97
C VAL A 271 -2.08 26.34 -20.70
N PRO A 272 -3.40 26.60 -20.79
CA PRO A 272 -4.26 26.60 -19.62
C PRO A 272 -4.52 25.17 -19.15
N VAL A 273 -4.63 25.00 -17.83
CA VAL A 273 -4.89 23.71 -17.19
C VAL A 273 -6.12 23.82 -16.30
N LEU A 274 -7.14 23.00 -16.56
CA LEU A 274 -8.27 22.78 -15.66
C LEU A 274 -8.04 21.52 -14.83
N LYS A 275 -7.81 21.73 -13.54
CA LYS A 275 -7.84 20.68 -12.53
C LYS A 275 -9.26 20.45 -12.04
N VAL A 276 -9.73 19.22 -12.14
CA VAL A 276 -11.02 18.78 -11.57
C VAL A 276 -10.76 17.96 -10.31
N GLY A 277 -10.78 18.61 -9.14
CA GLY A 277 -10.65 17.96 -7.83
C GLY A 277 -11.96 17.44 -7.25
N ALA A 278 -13.10 17.86 -7.81
CA ALA A 278 -14.43 17.42 -7.41
C ALA A 278 -15.20 16.94 -8.66
N PRO A 279 -14.90 15.73 -9.18
CA PRO A 279 -15.35 15.31 -10.51
C PRO A 279 -16.83 14.89 -10.57
N LEU A 280 -17.43 14.51 -9.44
CA LEU A 280 -18.80 13.99 -9.40
C LEU A 280 -19.54 14.51 -8.16
N PRO A 281 -20.71 15.15 -8.28
CA PRO A 281 -21.40 15.52 -9.52
C PRO A 281 -20.56 16.42 -10.45
N PHE A 282 -20.69 16.21 -11.76
CA PHE A 282 -19.82 16.84 -12.75
C PHE A 282 -20.04 18.36 -12.87
N PRO A 283 -18.99 19.20 -12.72
CA PRO A 283 -19.09 20.66 -12.77
C PRO A 283 -19.18 21.16 -14.22
N LYS A 284 -20.40 21.10 -14.78
CA LYS A 284 -20.66 21.33 -16.22
C LYS A 284 -20.33 22.75 -16.66
N ARG A 285 -20.63 23.77 -15.84
CA ARG A 285 -20.42 25.17 -16.24
C ARG A 285 -18.93 25.51 -16.24
N LEU A 286 -18.21 25.08 -15.22
CA LEU A 286 -16.77 25.28 -15.14
C LEU A 286 -16.05 24.62 -16.32
N VAL A 287 -16.36 23.34 -16.60
CA VAL A 287 -15.74 22.61 -17.71
C VAL A 287 -16.16 23.22 -19.04
N GLY A 288 -17.44 23.55 -19.22
CA GLY A 288 -17.94 24.20 -20.44
C GLY A 288 -17.24 25.53 -20.73
N GLY A 289 -17.10 26.39 -19.73
CA GLY A 289 -16.38 27.66 -19.89
C GLY A 289 -14.91 27.49 -20.27
N PHE A 290 -14.25 26.44 -19.75
CA PHE A 290 -12.88 26.10 -20.16
C PHE A 290 -12.82 25.61 -21.61
N LEU A 291 -13.78 24.77 -22.05
CA LEU A 291 -13.85 24.26 -23.43
C LEU A 291 -14.10 25.39 -24.45
N GLU A 292 -14.83 26.45 -24.08
CA GLU A 292 -15.06 27.61 -24.94
C GLU A 292 -13.78 28.41 -25.21
N MET A 293 -12.80 28.35 -24.30
CA MET A 293 -11.53 29.06 -24.41
C MET A 293 -10.47 28.30 -25.21
N CYS A 294 -10.73 27.04 -25.57
CA CYS A 294 -9.74 26.17 -26.21
C CYS A 294 -10.26 25.62 -27.55
N GLU A 295 -9.41 25.64 -28.57
CA GLU A 295 -9.71 24.98 -29.85
C GLU A 295 -9.73 23.45 -29.71
N ARG A 296 -8.76 22.92 -28.96
CA ARG A 296 -8.62 21.50 -28.62
C ARG A 296 -8.31 21.33 -27.15
N VAL A 297 -8.70 20.19 -26.60
CA VAL A 297 -8.46 19.86 -25.19
C VAL A 297 -7.94 18.44 -25.06
N LEU A 298 -6.83 18.33 -24.36
CA LEU A 298 -6.25 17.06 -23.94
C LEU A 298 -6.74 16.70 -22.53
N VAL A 299 -7.42 15.57 -22.39
CA VAL A 299 -7.83 15.01 -21.10
C VAL A 299 -6.75 14.03 -20.63
N LEU A 300 -6.17 14.32 -19.47
CA LEU A 300 -5.17 13.49 -18.79
C LEU A 300 -5.72 13.02 -17.45
N GLU A 301 -6.25 11.80 -17.43
CA GLU A 301 -6.83 11.17 -16.25
C GLU A 301 -6.45 9.69 -16.14
N GLU A 302 -6.49 9.18 -14.91
CA GLU A 302 -6.17 7.80 -14.60
C GLU A 302 -7.10 7.22 -13.50
N PRO A 303 -7.37 5.90 -13.51
CA PRO A 303 -6.95 4.95 -14.54
C PRO A 303 -7.88 4.89 -15.77
N ASP A 304 -9.12 5.39 -15.69
CA ASP A 304 -10.12 5.27 -16.78
C ASP A 304 -10.66 6.65 -17.23
N THR A 305 -11.52 6.63 -18.24
CA THR A 305 -12.03 7.73 -19.08
C THR A 305 -13.23 8.48 -18.49
N VAL A 306 -13.24 8.72 -17.19
CA VAL A 306 -14.43 9.25 -16.49
C VAL A 306 -14.74 10.69 -16.89
N LEU A 307 -13.75 11.59 -16.91
CA LEU A 307 -13.94 12.96 -17.36
C LEU A 307 -14.22 13.01 -18.87
N GLU A 308 -13.49 12.22 -19.66
CA GLU A 308 -13.69 12.12 -21.11
C GLU A 308 -15.14 11.70 -21.44
N LEU A 309 -15.69 10.72 -20.72
CA LEU A 309 -17.09 10.27 -20.85
C LEU A 309 -18.12 11.36 -20.52
N MET A 310 -17.81 12.24 -19.57
CA MET A 310 -18.73 13.27 -19.10
C MET A 310 -18.72 14.54 -19.96
N ILE A 311 -17.65 14.75 -20.73
CA ILE A 311 -17.53 15.86 -21.68
C ILE A 311 -18.22 15.48 -23.00
N ARG A 312 -19.26 16.22 -23.39
CA ARG A 312 -20.11 15.89 -24.56
C ARG A 312 -19.64 16.50 -25.89
N GLU A 313 -18.50 17.19 -25.90
CA GLU A 313 -17.96 17.99 -27.03
C GLU A 313 -16.99 17.18 -27.93
N GLY A 314 -17.37 15.94 -28.25
CA GLY A 314 -16.51 14.85 -28.74
C GLY A 314 -15.34 15.20 -29.67
N GLU A 315 -15.51 16.03 -30.71
CA GLU A 315 -14.43 16.31 -31.68
C GLU A 315 -13.30 17.20 -31.14
N LYS A 316 -13.55 17.98 -30.08
CA LYS A 316 -12.53 18.84 -29.45
C LYS A 316 -11.70 18.12 -28.40
N VAL A 317 -12.19 16.98 -27.90
CA VAL A 317 -11.65 16.27 -26.74
C VAL A 317 -10.78 15.13 -27.20
N GLU A 318 -9.55 15.09 -26.72
CA GLU A 318 -8.59 14.02 -27.00
C GLU A 318 -8.08 13.44 -25.70
N GLY A 319 -7.86 12.13 -25.69
CA GLY A 319 -7.55 11.39 -24.46
C GLY A 319 -7.30 9.92 -24.77
N ARG A 320 -7.86 9.03 -23.93
CA ARG A 320 -7.72 7.59 -24.13
C ARG A 320 -8.65 7.09 -25.23
N PHE A 321 -9.82 7.69 -25.45
CA PHE A 321 -10.71 7.28 -26.54
C PHE A 321 -10.10 7.53 -27.92
N THR A 322 -9.36 8.62 -28.07
CA THR A 322 -8.67 8.95 -29.34
C THR A 322 -7.35 8.20 -29.51
N GLY A 323 -6.85 7.53 -28.46
CA GLY A 323 -5.56 6.83 -28.46
C GLY A 323 -4.35 7.76 -28.33
N LEU A 324 -4.55 9.05 -28.02
CA LEU A 324 -3.45 9.98 -27.74
C LEU A 324 -2.81 9.71 -26.38
N VAL A 325 -3.62 9.23 -25.43
CA VAL A 325 -3.21 8.72 -24.12
C VAL A 325 -3.35 7.19 -24.14
N PRO A 326 -2.38 6.41 -23.60
CA PRO A 326 -2.50 4.96 -23.51
C PRO A 326 -3.77 4.51 -22.78
N LYS A 327 -4.31 3.36 -23.16
CA LYS A 327 -5.56 2.83 -22.58
C LYS A 327 -5.35 2.11 -21.25
N GLU A 328 -4.17 1.55 -21.03
CA GLU A 328 -3.80 0.77 -19.85
C GLU A 328 -2.62 1.41 -19.11
N GLY A 329 -2.50 1.12 -17.81
CA GLY A 329 -1.37 1.53 -16.99
C GLY A 329 -1.41 2.97 -16.45
N GLU A 330 -0.42 3.24 -15.60
CA GLU A 330 -0.21 4.50 -14.90
C GLU A 330 0.20 5.63 -15.85
N LEU A 331 -0.30 6.85 -15.63
CA LEU A 331 0.18 8.05 -16.32
C LEU A 331 1.47 8.57 -15.68
N ALA A 332 2.55 7.82 -15.91
CA ALA A 332 3.89 8.25 -15.53
C ALA A 332 4.30 9.57 -16.22
N PRO A 333 5.20 10.37 -15.62
CA PRO A 333 5.63 11.66 -16.19
C PRO A 333 5.99 11.60 -17.66
N GLU A 334 6.63 10.51 -18.06
CA GLU A 334 7.08 10.31 -19.40
C GLU A 334 5.94 9.93 -20.37
N VAL A 335 4.89 9.27 -19.87
CA VAL A 335 3.66 9.02 -20.63
C VAL A 335 2.88 10.32 -20.84
N VAL A 336 2.79 11.15 -19.79
CA VAL A 336 2.15 12.47 -19.84
C VAL A 336 2.87 13.39 -20.82
N GLU A 337 4.21 13.44 -20.79
CA GLU A 337 5.01 14.21 -21.72
C GLU A 337 4.78 13.79 -23.18
N GLU A 338 4.75 12.49 -23.46
CA GLU A 338 4.52 11.97 -24.81
C GLU A 338 3.14 12.34 -25.34
N ALA A 339 2.10 12.13 -24.54
CA ALA A 339 0.73 12.50 -24.90
C ALA A 339 0.60 14.01 -25.16
N PHE A 340 1.21 14.82 -24.30
CA PHE A 340 1.24 16.28 -24.45
C PHE A 340 1.96 16.71 -25.74
N ARG A 341 3.16 16.19 -26.01
CA ARG A 341 3.94 16.53 -27.22
C ARG A 341 3.16 16.23 -28.50
N ARG A 342 2.49 15.08 -28.58
CA ARG A 342 1.63 14.71 -29.72
C ARG A 342 0.43 15.66 -29.86
N ALA A 343 -0.22 16.01 -28.75
CA ALA A 343 -1.34 16.96 -28.76
C ALA A 343 -0.88 18.34 -29.25
N TRP A 344 0.27 18.79 -28.76
CA TRP A 344 0.90 20.07 -29.05
C TRP A 344 1.31 20.20 -30.52
N GLU A 345 1.98 19.18 -31.07
CA GLU A 345 2.36 19.11 -32.48
C GLU A 345 1.13 19.16 -33.39
N LYS A 346 0.12 18.33 -33.09
CA LYS A 346 -1.15 18.34 -33.83
C LYS A 346 -1.88 19.69 -33.73
N GLY A 347 -1.58 20.50 -32.70
CA GLY A 347 -2.15 21.82 -32.47
C GLY A 347 -1.39 22.96 -33.12
N GLY A 348 -0.34 22.66 -33.90
CA GLY A 348 0.52 23.67 -34.51
C GLY A 348 1.41 24.40 -33.51
N GLY A 349 1.64 23.82 -32.33
CA GLY A 349 2.54 24.37 -31.32
C GLY A 349 4.00 24.42 -31.81
N PRO A 350 4.81 25.41 -31.36
CA PRO A 350 6.21 25.49 -31.72
C PRO A 350 7.00 24.23 -31.29
N PRO A 351 8.11 23.91 -31.98
CA PRO A 351 8.97 22.79 -31.62
C PRO A 351 9.42 22.86 -30.16
N LEU A 352 9.28 21.74 -29.46
CA LEU A 352 9.68 21.60 -28.06
C LEU A 352 11.12 21.11 -27.95
N PRO A 353 11.83 21.40 -26.83
CA PRO A 353 13.18 20.88 -26.58
C PRO A 353 13.27 19.36 -26.72
N GLU A 354 14.42 18.87 -27.15
CA GLU A 354 14.70 17.43 -27.24
C GLU A 354 14.56 16.75 -25.88
N ARG A 355 14.06 15.52 -25.92
CA ARG A 355 13.79 14.70 -24.74
C ARG A 355 15.10 14.16 -24.15
N LYS A 356 15.25 14.21 -22.82
CA LYS A 356 16.44 13.68 -22.15
C LYS A 356 16.46 12.15 -21.97
N MET A 357 15.33 11.46 -22.13
CA MET A 357 15.24 10.00 -21.99
C MET A 357 14.21 9.36 -22.93
N VAL A 358 14.54 8.18 -23.47
CA VAL A 358 13.60 7.30 -24.18
C VAL A 358 12.91 6.43 -23.13
N VAL A 359 11.57 6.41 -23.12
CA VAL A 359 10.79 5.50 -22.29
C VAL A 359 10.78 4.15 -22.97
N GLU A 360 11.51 3.18 -22.43
CA GLU A 360 11.21 1.78 -22.67
C GLU A 360 9.99 1.41 -21.82
N ALA A 361 9.04 0.67 -22.40
CA ALA A 361 7.88 0.20 -21.65
C ALA A 361 8.34 -0.56 -20.39
N PRO A 362 7.67 -0.41 -19.23
CA PRO A 362 8.08 -1.02 -17.96
C PRO A 362 8.20 -2.55 -18.02
N ILE A 363 7.64 -3.17 -19.07
CA ILE A 363 7.55 -4.63 -19.27
C ILE A 363 8.78 -5.18 -20.04
N GLN A 364 9.65 -4.35 -20.62
CA GLN A 364 10.83 -4.84 -21.35
C GLN A 364 12.04 -5.21 -20.45
N GLY A 365 11.83 -5.39 -19.14
CA GLY A 365 12.83 -5.87 -18.19
C GLY A 365 12.70 -7.37 -17.88
N VAL A 366 13.81 -7.99 -17.47
CA VAL A 366 13.84 -9.40 -17.02
C VAL A 366 12.82 -9.60 -15.88
N GLU A 367 11.83 -10.47 -16.10
CA GLU A 367 10.80 -10.84 -15.13
C GLU A 367 11.45 -11.31 -13.83
N ARG A 368 11.19 -10.59 -12.74
CA ARG A 368 11.50 -11.05 -11.40
C ARG A 368 10.22 -11.41 -10.70
N PRO A 369 9.87 -12.71 -10.70
CA PRO A 369 8.60 -13.09 -10.11
C PRO A 369 8.69 -12.88 -8.59
N PRO A 370 7.67 -12.28 -7.95
CA PRO A 370 7.69 -12.02 -6.51
C PRO A 370 7.86 -13.34 -5.74
N THR A 371 8.79 -13.39 -4.76
CA THR A 371 9.20 -14.64 -4.07
C THR A 371 8.88 -14.63 -2.58
N LEU A 372 8.61 -15.81 -2.03
CA LEU A 372 8.50 -16.04 -0.58
C LEU A 372 9.81 -15.76 0.14
N CYS A 373 9.74 -15.12 1.32
CA CYS A 373 10.89 -14.83 2.18
C CYS A 373 11.74 -16.10 2.46
N PRO A 374 13.06 -15.98 2.62
CA PRO A 374 13.89 -17.06 3.15
C PRO A 374 13.35 -17.51 4.51
N GLY A 375 13.17 -18.83 4.69
CA GLY A 375 12.57 -19.37 5.90
C GLY A 375 11.07 -19.06 6.05
N CYS A 376 10.33 -18.78 4.97
CA CYS A 376 8.87 -18.70 5.07
C CYS A 376 8.25 -20.11 5.18
N PRO A 377 7.33 -20.37 6.13
CA PRO A 377 6.69 -21.68 6.29
C PRO A 377 5.90 -22.12 5.06
N HIS A 378 5.31 -21.18 4.31
CA HIS A 378 4.61 -21.50 3.07
C HIS A 378 5.52 -22.13 2.01
N ARG A 379 6.84 -21.88 2.04
CA ARG A 379 7.77 -22.58 1.13
C ARG A 379 7.75 -24.09 1.39
N ALA A 380 7.79 -24.49 2.66
CA ALA A 380 7.73 -25.88 3.05
C ALA A 380 6.36 -26.49 2.73
N SER A 381 5.26 -25.74 2.95
CA SER A 381 3.92 -26.15 2.55
C SER A 381 3.82 -26.45 1.05
N PHE A 382 4.21 -25.50 0.19
CA PHE A 382 4.15 -25.67 -1.27
C PHE A 382 5.07 -26.78 -1.78
N TYR A 383 6.25 -26.93 -1.18
CA TYR A 383 7.14 -28.05 -1.47
C TYR A 383 6.45 -29.39 -1.17
N ALA A 384 5.83 -29.54 0.00
CA ALA A 384 5.14 -30.76 0.39
C ALA A 384 3.91 -31.04 -0.49
N ILE A 385 3.10 -30.02 -0.77
CA ILE A 385 1.92 -30.11 -1.66
C ILE A 385 2.33 -30.60 -3.04
N LYS A 386 3.30 -29.94 -3.69
CA LYS A 386 3.74 -30.31 -5.04
C LYS A 386 4.37 -31.70 -5.08
N ARG A 387 5.11 -32.07 -4.04
CA ARG A 387 5.72 -33.40 -3.92
C ARG A 387 4.69 -34.50 -3.67
N ALA A 388 3.59 -34.19 -2.97
CA ALA A 388 2.48 -35.12 -2.76
C ALA A 388 1.61 -35.28 -4.02
N PHE A 389 1.37 -34.19 -4.76
CA PHE A 389 0.41 -34.15 -5.86
C PHE A 389 0.94 -33.45 -7.12
N PRO A 390 1.98 -33.98 -7.80
CA PRO A 390 2.67 -33.27 -8.89
C PRO A 390 1.81 -32.94 -10.11
N ASN A 391 0.65 -33.60 -10.28
CA ASN A 391 -0.27 -33.44 -11.41
C ASN A 391 -1.64 -32.86 -10.99
N ALA A 392 -1.74 -32.30 -9.78
CA ALA A 392 -2.96 -31.65 -9.34
C ALA A 392 -3.16 -30.30 -10.00
N ILE A 393 -4.42 -29.85 -10.04
CA ILE A 393 -4.75 -28.46 -10.31
C ILE A 393 -4.68 -27.71 -8.98
N PHE A 394 -3.86 -26.67 -8.94
CA PHE A 394 -3.61 -25.86 -7.76
C PHE A 394 -4.37 -24.54 -7.84
N THR A 395 -5.48 -24.45 -7.12
CA THR A 395 -6.19 -23.17 -6.95
C THR A 395 -5.64 -22.46 -5.71
N SER A 396 -5.47 -21.16 -5.78
CA SER A 396 -4.97 -20.36 -4.66
C SER A 396 -5.63 -18.99 -4.64
N ASP A 397 -5.47 -18.28 -3.53
CA ASP A 397 -6.01 -16.94 -3.33
C ASP A 397 -4.91 -15.87 -3.53
N ILE A 398 -5.30 -14.61 -3.34
CA ILE A 398 -4.37 -13.47 -3.30
C ILE A 398 -3.74 -13.29 -1.92
N GLY A 399 -2.41 -13.41 -1.82
CA GLY A 399 -1.62 -13.23 -0.60
C GLY A 399 -0.23 -13.86 -0.71
N CYS A 400 0.47 -14.11 0.41
CA CYS A 400 1.79 -14.78 0.35
C CYS A 400 1.71 -16.12 -0.39
N TYR A 401 0.55 -16.77 -0.35
CA TYR A 401 0.26 -18.02 -1.02
C TYR A 401 0.08 -17.90 -2.55
N THR A 402 -0.09 -16.71 -3.12
CA THR A 402 0.05 -16.48 -4.57
C THR A 402 1.47 -16.77 -5.04
N LEU A 403 2.46 -16.49 -4.19
CA LEU A 403 3.89 -16.65 -4.51
C LEU A 403 4.32 -18.12 -4.60
N GLY A 404 3.41 -19.06 -4.33
CA GLY A 404 3.55 -20.48 -4.67
C GLY A 404 3.66 -20.74 -6.18
N LEU A 405 3.26 -19.78 -7.03
CA LEU A 405 3.43 -19.81 -8.48
C LEU A 405 4.87 -20.12 -8.88
N ASN A 406 5.86 -19.52 -8.21
CA ASN A 406 7.29 -19.70 -8.52
C ASN A 406 7.80 -21.10 -8.16
N GLN A 407 7.05 -21.84 -7.35
CA GLN A 407 7.33 -23.23 -7.03
C GLN A 407 6.50 -24.19 -7.90
N GLY A 408 5.65 -23.68 -8.80
CA GLY A 408 4.71 -24.45 -9.61
C GLY A 408 3.71 -25.22 -8.75
N ALA A 409 3.22 -24.58 -7.68
CA ALA A 409 2.23 -25.12 -6.76
C ALA A 409 0.96 -24.26 -6.71
N VAL A 410 0.75 -23.43 -7.74
CA VAL A 410 -0.39 -22.54 -7.94
C VAL A 410 -0.59 -22.39 -9.46
N ASP A 411 -1.80 -22.66 -9.94
CA ASP A 411 -2.22 -22.54 -11.35
C ASP A 411 -3.25 -21.42 -11.54
N ILE A 412 -4.14 -21.22 -10.57
CA ILE A 412 -5.26 -20.26 -10.68
C ILE A 412 -5.30 -19.39 -9.44
N VAL A 413 -5.31 -18.07 -9.65
CA VAL A 413 -5.54 -17.05 -8.62
C VAL A 413 -6.45 -15.97 -9.21
N LEU A 414 -7.56 -15.66 -8.55
CA LEU A 414 -8.56 -14.70 -9.04
C LEU A 414 -8.69 -13.51 -8.10
N ASP A 415 -9.26 -13.72 -6.92
CA ASP A 415 -9.47 -12.70 -5.89
C ASP A 415 -9.23 -13.30 -4.48
N MET A 416 -9.76 -12.68 -3.43
CA MET A 416 -9.67 -13.19 -2.06
C MET A 416 -10.91 -14.02 -1.73
N GLY A 417 -10.71 -15.30 -1.40
CA GLY A 417 -11.77 -16.28 -1.16
C GLY A 417 -12.16 -17.10 -2.40
N ALA A 418 -11.58 -16.81 -3.56
CA ALA A 418 -11.85 -17.53 -4.81
C ALA A 418 -11.30 -18.96 -4.82
N ALA A 419 -10.20 -19.26 -4.12
CA ALA A 419 -9.52 -20.56 -4.25
C ALA A 419 -10.48 -21.75 -4.06
N ILE A 420 -11.29 -21.69 -3.01
CA ILE A 420 -12.27 -22.72 -2.66
C ILE A 420 -13.37 -22.84 -3.73
N ASN A 421 -13.88 -21.71 -4.23
CA ASN A 421 -14.91 -21.70 -5.27
C ASN A 421 -14.37 -22.21 -6.62
N MET A 422 -13.15 -21.85 -6.97
CA MET A 422 -12.48 -22.34 -8.19
C MET A 422 -12.26 -23.85 -8.10
N ALA A 423 -11.81 -24.37 -6.95
CA ALA A 423 -11.66 -25.80 -6.74
C ALA A 423 -13.00 -26.55 -6.86
N ALA A 424 -14.04 -26.04 -6.20
CA ALA A 424 -15.37 -26.62 -6.28
C ALA A 424 -15.92 -26.61 -7.71
N GLY A 425 -15.78 -25.50 -8.43
CA GLY A 425 -16.22 -25.37 -9.83
C GLY A 425 -15.48 -26.33 -10.78
N LEU A 426 -14.15 -26.43 -10.65
CA LEU A 426 -13.34 -27.38 -11.41
C LEU A 426 -13.76 -28.83 -11.14
N TYR A 427 -14.00 -29.18 -9.87
CA TYR A 427 -14.48 -30.50 -9.50
C TYR A 427 -15.80 -30.82 -10.21
N GLN A 428 -16.79 -29.92 -10.13
CA GLN A 428 -18.09 -30.17 -10.76
C GLN A 428 -17.97 -30.31 -12.29
N ALA A 429 -17.10 -29.51 -12.93
CA ALA A 429 -16.85 -29.60 -14.37
C ALA A 429 -16.25 -30.97 -14.76
N TYR A 430 -15.20 -31.44 -14.07
CA TYR A 430 -14.62 -32.76 -14.39
C TYR A 430 -15.54 -33.92 -14.04
N ARG A 431 -16.29 -33.81 -12.93
CA ARG A 431 -17.30 -34.80 -12.53
C ARG A 431 -18.34 -34.98 -13.63
N GLN A 432 -18.79 -33.90 -14.27
CA GLN A 432 -19.75 -33.97 -15.38
C GLN A 432 -19.23 -34.82 -16.55
N ASP A 433 -17.93 -34.79 -16.80
CA ASP A 433 -17.25 -35.59 -17.82
C ASP A 433 -16.88 -37.01 -17.34
N GLY A 434 -17.27 -37.40 -16.13
CA GLY A 434 -16.88 -38.68 -15.53
C GLY A 434 -15.38 -38.78 -15.22
N ARG A 435 -14.69 -37.64 -15.12
CA ARG A 435 -13.25 -37.55 -14.83
C ARG A 435 -13.04 -37.13 -13.38
N GLN A 436 -12.02 -37.70 -12.76
CA GLN A 436 -11.54 -37.28 -11.45
C GLN A 436 -10.10 -36.80 -11.60
N ILE A 437 -9.86 -35.54 -11.23
CA ILE A 437 -8.53 -34.92 -11.28
C ILE A 437 -8.21 -34.43 -9.87
N PRO A 438 -6.98 -34.63 -9.38
CA PRO A 438 -6.58 -34.07 -8.11
C PRO A 438 -6.64 -32.55 -8.14
N ILE A 439 -7.35 -31.99 -7.16
CA ILE A 439 -7.48 -30.55 -6.97
C ILE A 439 -7.04 -30.24 -5.54
N VAL A 440 -6.12 -29.29 -5.41
CA VAL A 440 -5.65 -28.77 -4.12
C VAL A 440 -5.89 -27.27 -4.09
N ALA A 441 -6.66 -26.81 -3.12
CA ALA A 441 -6.94 -25.39 -2.88
C ALA A 441 -6.08 -24.88 -1.74
N THR A 442 -5.39 -23.75 -1.92
CA THR A 442 -4.64 -23.09 -0.83
C THR A 442 -5.19 -21.71 -0.52
N ILE A 443 -5.46 -21.43 0.75
CA ILE A 443 -5.97 -20.15 1.23
C ILE A 443 -5.24 -19.74 2.51
N GLY A 444 -5.01 -18.45 2.74
CA GLY A 444 -4.45 -17.96 4.01
C GLY A 444 -5.49 -17.89 5.14
N ASP A 445 -5.03 -17.84 6.39
CA ASP A 445 -5.89 -17.70 7.58
C ASP A 445 -6.80 -16.46 7.53
N SER A 446 -6.24 -15.27 7.32
CA SER A 446 -7.05 -14.04 7.26
C SER A 446 -8.06 -14.07 6.12
N THR A 447 -7.65 -14.57 4.95
CA THR A 447 -8.50 -14.66 3.76
C THR A 447 -9.61 -15.68 3.91
N PHE A 448 -9.34 -16.75 4.68
CA PHE A 448 -10.37 -17.71 5.04
C PHE A 448 -11.50 -17.07 5.85
N PHE A 449 -11.17 -16.20 6.82
CA PHE A 449 -12.19 -15.43 7.57
C PHE A 449 -12.90 -14.37 6.72
N HIS A 450 -12.18 -13.73 5.79
CA HIS A 450 -12.71 -12.67 4.92
C HIS A 450 -13.83 -13.16 3.99
N ALA A 451 -13.57 -14.22 3.23
CA ALA A 451 -14.49 -14.75 2.22
C ALA A 451 -14.41 -16.27 2.01
N GLY A 452 -13.53 -16.98 2.73
CA GLY A 452 -13.41 -18.44 2.63
C GLY A 452 -14.56 -19.21 3.32
N LEU A 453 -15.16 -18.65 4.37
CA LEU A 453 -16.26 -19.32 5.10
C LEU A 453 -17.49 -19.59 4.21
N PRO A 454 -18.06 -18.60 3.48
CA PRO A 454 -19.18 -18.86 2.58
C PRO A 454 -18.82 -19.83 1.46
N ALA A 455 -17.59 -19.73 0.92
CA ALA A 455 -17.10 -20.61 -0.12
C ALA A 455 -17.00 -22.08 0.36
N LEU A 456 -16.45 -22.30 1.56
CA LEU A 456 -16.33 -23.63 2.14
C LEU A 456 -17.71 -24.23 2.45
N LEU A 457 -18.61 -23.44 3.03
CA LEU A 457 -19.98 -23.88 3.30
C LEU A 457 -20.68 -24.35 2.02
N ASN A 458 -20.54 -23.59 0.93
CA ASN A 458 -21.10 -23.98 -0.37
C ASN A 458 -20.43 -25.24 -0.96
N ALA A 459 -19.10 -25.36 -0.84
CA ALA A 459 -18.36 -26.52 -1.31
C ALA A 459 -18.78 -27.81 -0.59
N VAL A 460 -18.94 -27.75 0.74
CA VAL A 460 -19.44 -28.88 1.54
C VAL A 460 -20.89 -29.19 1.16
N HIS A 461 -21.75 -28.17 1.06
CA HIS A 461 -23.16 -28.36 0.69
C HIS A 461 -23.34 -29.02 -0.69
N THR A 462 -22.44 -28.74 -1.64
CA THR A 462 -22.48 -29.27 -3.01
C THR A 462 -21.65 -30.55 -3.19
N GLU A 463 -21.16 -31.14 -2.08
CA GLU A 463 -20.34 -32.36 -2.05
C GLU A 463 -19.12 -32.28 -2.98
N ALA A 464 -18.53 -31.09 -3.10
CA ALA A 464 -17.33 -30.91 -3.91
C ALA A 464 -16.15 -31.69 -3.32
N LYS A 465 -15.36 -32.36 -4.17
CA LYS A 465 -14.21 -33.16 -3.74
C LYS A 465 -12.89 -32.49 -4.11
N PHE A 466 -12.19 -31.98 -3.10
CA PHE A 466 -10.83 -31.44 -3.22
C PHE A 466 -10.16 -31.37 -1.84
N LEU A 467 -8.83 -31.23 -1.84
CA LEU A 467 -8.07 -30.98 -0.62
C LEU A 467 -7.93 -29.47 -0.39
N LEU A 468 -8.40 -28.98 0.76
CA LEU A 468 -8.18 -27.61 1.22
C LEU A 468 -6.97 -27.55 2.15
N VAL A 469 -5.99 -26.70 1.84
CA VAL A 469 -4.87 -26.41 2.73
C VAL A 469 -4.93 -24.96 3.17
N ILE A 470 -5.23 -24.73 4.44
CA ILE A 470 -5.22 -23.39 5.05
C ILE A 470 -3.80 -23.10 5.54
N LEU A 471 -3.20 -22.06 4.99
CA LEU A 471 -1.84 -21.63 5.24
C LEU A 471 -1.85 -20.55 6.34
N ASP A 472 -1.75 -20.98 7.59
CA ASP A 472 -1.88 -20.12 8.77
C ASP A 472 -0.51 -19.62 9.23
N ASN A 473 -0.26 -18.33 9.01
CA ASN A 473 0.91 -17.62 9.51
C ASN A 473 0.60 -16.60 10.62
N SER A 474 -0.66 -16.60 11.07
CA SER A 474 -1.22 -15.80 12.16
C SER A 474 -1.21 -14.29 11.93
N THR A 475 -1.13 -13.80 10.69
CA THR A 475 -1.10 -12.36 10.37
C THR A 475 -1.42 -12.04 8.91
N THR A 476 -1.87 -10.81 8.62
CA THR A 476 -1.96 -10.30 7.24
C THR A 476 -0.59 -9.83 6.72
N ALA A 477 0.26 -10.81 6.38
CA ALA A 477 1.69 -10.56 6.17
C ALA A 477 2.03 -9.56 5.04
N MET A 478 1.33 -9.61 3.89
CA MET A 478 1.65 -8.74 2.74
C MET A 478 1.22 -7.29 2.92
N THR A 479 0.24 -7.02 3.78
CA THR A 479 -0.36 -5.68 3.94
C THR A 479 0.23 -4.92 5.13
N GLY A 480 1.15 -5.50 5.90
CA GLY A 480 1.78 -4.83 7.04
C GLY A 480 1.54 -5.48 8.41
N MET A 481 1.27 -6.79 8.45
CA MET A 481 1.22 -7.59 9.68
C MET A 481 0.08 -7.22 10.64
N GLN A 482 -1.09 -6.87 10.11
CA GLN A 482 -2.25 -6.56 10.93
C GLN A 482 -2.78 -7.81 11.67
N PRO A 483 -3.44 -7.64 12.83
CA PRO A 483 -4.13 -8.72 13.52
C PRO A 483 -5.23 -9.34 12.66
N THR A 484 -5.43 -10.65 12.83
CA THR A 484 -6.51 -11.41 12.19
C THR A 484 -7.61 -11.75 13.21
N PRO A 485 -8.79 -12.23 12.80
CA PRO A 485 -9.82 -12.70 13.74
C PRO A 485 -9.38 -13.84 14.68
N ALA A 486 -8.26 -14.51 14.38
CA ALA A 486 -7.65 -15.50 15.26
C ALA A 486 -6.72 -14.88 16.32
N SER A 487 -6.45 -13.57 16.24
CA SER A 487 -5.54 -12.85 17.15
C SER A 487 -6.19 -12.54 18.50
N LEU A 488 -5.37 -12.54 19.56
CA LEU A 488 -5.79 -12.12 20.91
C LEU A 488 -5.81 -10.59 21.08
N THR A 489 -5.18 -9.86 20.18
CA THR A 489 -5.04 -8.40 20.26
C THR A 489 -5.84 -7.74 19.15
N LEU A 490 -6.67 -6.77 19.52
CA LEU A 490 -7.43 -5.94 18.60
C LEU A 490 -6.56 -4.82 18.00
N ALA A 491 -7.11 -4.08 17.04
CA ALA A 491 -6.41 -3.03 16.30
C ALA A 491 -5.84 -1.92 17.20
N ASP A 492 -6.50 -1.62 18.32
CA ASP A 492 -6.11 -0.58 19.29
C ASP A 492 -5.19 -1.10 20.40
N GLY A 493 -4.76 -2.37 20.34
CA GLY A 493 -3.92 -3.02 21.34
C GLY A 493 -4.68 -3.64 22.51
N THR A 494 -6.02 -3.53 22.57
CA THR A 494 -6.83 -4.17 23.61
C THR A 494 -6.99 -5.69 23.39
N GLU A 495 -7.41 -6.42 24.43
CA GLU A 495 -7.65 -7.86 24.33
C GLU A 495 -8.97 -8.16 23.61
N GLY A 496 -8.91 -9.03 22.60
CA GLY A 496 -10.04 -9.54 21.83
C GLY A 496 -10.32 -11.02 22.10
N ARG A 497 -11.45 -11.52 21.57
CA ARG A 497 -11.82 -12.94 21.63
C ARG A 497 -11.41 -13.64 20.32
N PRO A 498 -10.45 -14.59 20.34
CA PRO A 498 -9.96 -15.24 19.13
C PRO A 498 -10.98 -16.26 18.60
N ILE A 499 -11.13 -16.30 17.29
CA ILE A 499 -11.92 -17.31 16.57
C ILE A 499 -10.96 -18.35 15.97
N THR A 500 -11.16 -19.64 16.27
CA THR A 500 -10.27 -20.71 15.80
C THR A 500 -10.65 -21.18 14.40
N LEU A 501 -9.65 -21.35 13.54
CA LEU A 501 -9.83 -21.93 12.20
C LEU A 501 -10.45 -23.32 12.29
N GLU A 502 -10.01 -24.14 13.25
CA GLU A 502 -10.51 -25.49 13.47
C GLU A 502 -12.00 -25.52 13.79
N GLY A 503 -12.45 -24.61 14.66
CA GLY A 503 -13.85 -24.48 15.02
C GLY A 503 -14.69 -24.08 13.81
N MET A 504 -14.19 -23.15 13.00
CA MET A 504 -14.92 -22.66 11.82
C MET A 504 -14.96 -23.70 10.70
N VAL A 505 -13.85 -24.38 10.40
CA VAL A 505 -13.80 -25.44 9.39
C VAL A 505 -14.75 -26.58 9.76
N LYS A 506 -14.76 -27.01 11.03
CA LYS A 506 -15.73 -28.01 11.52
C LYS A 506 -17.17 -27.50 11.46
N ALA A 507 -17.41 -26.23 11.78
CA ALA A 507 -18.75 -25.64 11.70
C ALA A 507 -19.29 -25.57 10.26
N CYS A 508 -18.41 -25.46 9.26
CA CYS A 508 -18.78 -25.56 7.85
C CYS A 508 -19.10 -27.01 7.39
N GLY A 509 -18.91 -28.02 8.23
CA GLY A 509 -19.25 -29.42 7.95
C GLY A 509 -18.10 -30.27 7.39
N VAL A 510 -16.84 -29.83 7.52
CA VAL A 510 -15.68 -30.65 7.13
C VAL A 510 -15.38 -31.70 8.19
N GLU A 511 -15.42 -32.98 7.81
CA GLU A 511 -15.23 -34.12 8.73
C GLU A 511 -13.75 -34.42 8.97
N TYR A 512 -12.93 -34.36 7.93
CA TYR A 512 -11.49 -34.55 8.04
C TYR A 512 -10.75 -33.22 8.21
N LEU A 513 -10.18 -33.01 9.40
CA LEU A 513 -9.34 -31.85 9.70
C LEU A 513 -8.08 -32.27 10.46
N GLN A 514 -6.92 -31.86 9.98
CA GLN A 514 -5.63 -31.99 10.67
C GLN A 514 -4.89 -30.66 10.74
N VAL A 515 -4.07 -30.47 11.78
CA VAL A 515 -3.20 -29.30 11.95
C VAL A 515 -1.76 -29.79 12.03
N VAL A 516 -0.87 -29.22 11.21
CA VAL A 516 0.53 -29.65 11.11
C VAL A 516 1.43 -28.43 10.99
N ASP A 517 2.61 -28.49 11.61
CA ASP A 517 3.66 -27.50 11.36
C ASP A 517 4.32 -27.79 10.00
N PRO A 518 4.29 -26.86 9.02
CA PRO A 518 4.89 -27.05 7.72
C PRO A 518 6.41 -27.29 7.73
N TYR A 519 7.14 -26.95 8.79
CA TYR A 519 8.56 -27.32 8.91
C TYR A 519 8.78 -28.81 9.17
N GLU A 520 7.77 -29.52 9.69
CA GLU A 520 7.79 -30.97 9.82
C GLU A 520 7.43 -31.65 8.49
N ILE A 521 8.25 -31.43 7.46
CA ILE A 521 7.98 -31.85 6.07
C ILE A 521 7.56 -33.33 5.94
N PRO A 522 8.22 -34.32 6.59
CA PRO A 522 7.81 -35.72 6.50
C PRO A 522 6.38 -35.95 7.02
N GLU A 523 6.01 -35.28 8.09
CA GLU A 523 4.68 -35.39 8.70
C GLU A 523 3.63 -34.67 7.86
N LEU A 524 3.94 -33.47 7.37
CA LEU A 524 3.06 -32.76 6.44
C LEU A 524 2.78 -33.59 5.17
N LEU A 525 3.80 -34.25 4.60
CA LEU A 525 3.61 -35.16 3.46
C LEU A 525 2.70 -36.34 3.79
N ARG A 526 2.81 -36.91 5.00
CA ARG A 526 1.96 -38.01 5.46
C ARG A 526 0.50 -37.56 5.56
N VAL A 527 0.27 -36.44 6.26
CA VAL A 527 -1.05 -35.87 6.49
C VAL A 527 -1.72 -35.43 5.19
N LEU A 528 -1.00 -34.78 4.28
CA LEU A 528 -1.54 -34.38 2.98
C LEU A 528 -2.07 -35.59 2.19
N ARG A 529 -1.32 -36.70 2.14
CA ARG A 529 -1.73 -37.92 1.45
C ARG A 529 -2.89 -38.64 2.13
N GLU A 530 -2.96 -38.61 3.46
CA GLU A 530 -4.09 -39.14 4.21
C GLU A 530 -5.37 -38.33 3.98
N ALA A 531 -5.27 -37.00 4.04
CA ALA A 531 -6.38 -36.10 3.76
C ALA A 531 -6.93 -36.32 2.34
N TYR A 532 -6.04 -36.46 1.34
CA TYR A 532 -6.48 -36.69 -0.03
C TYR A 532 -7.07 -38.09 -0.26
N ARG A 533 -6.57 -39.13 0.44
CA ARG A 533 -7.23 -40.45 0.42
C ARG A 533 -8.65 -40.38 0.97
N HIS A 534 -8.88 -39.62 2.04
CA HIS A 534 -10.23 -39.39 2.56
C HIS A 534 -11.14 -38.70 1.51
N VAL A 535 -10.62 -37.72 0.76
CA VAL A 535 -11.35 -37.10 -0.38
C VAL A 535 -11.74 -38.14 -1.44
N GLU A 536 -10.87 -39.12 -1.72
CA GLU A 536 -11.14 -40.18 -2.70
C GLU A 536 -12.13 -41.24 -2.19
N GLU A 537 -11.94 -41.72 -0.96
CA GLU A 537 -12.66 -42.86 -0.37
C GLU A 537 -14.01 -42.47 0.25
N GLU A 538 -14.02 -41.45 1.11
CA GLU A 538 -15.20 -41.03 1.88
C GLU A 538 -15.95 -39.88 1.18
N GLY A 539 -15.25 -39.10 0.35
CA GLY A 539 -15.83 -37.99 -0.41
C GLY A 539 -15.85 -36.67 0.35
N GLY A 540 -16.32 -35.61 -0.33
CA GLY A 540 -16.32 -34.25 0.22
C GLY A 540 -14.95 -33.57 0.28
N VAL A 541 -14.90 -32.48 1.04
CA VAL A 541 -13.70 -31.65 1.23
C VAL A 541 -12.95 -32.16 2.46
N ALA A 542 -11.64 -32.40 2.34
CA ALA A 542 -10.75 -32.58 3.49
C ALA A 542 -9.93 -31.30 3.72
N ALA A 543 -9.69 -30.93 4.97
CA ALA A 543 -8.93 -29.74 5.33
C ALA A 543 -7.64 -30.08 6.09
N VAL A 544 -6.56 -29.39 5.75
CA VAL A 544 -5.29 -29.39 6.49
C VAL A 544 -4.92 -27.96 6.82
N ILE A 545 -4.69 -27.63 8.09
CA ILE A 545 -4.16 -26.34 8.51
C ILE A 545 -2.66 -26.48 8.68
N ALA A 546 -1.89 -25.87 7.78
CA ALA A 546 -0.44 -25.75 7.89
C ALA A 546 -0.11 -24.49 8.69
N ARG A 547 0.09 -24.66 10.01
CA ARG A 547 0.22 -23.55 10.97
C ARG A 547 1.67 -23.34 11.38
N HIS A 548 2.22 -22.16 11.08
CA HIS A 548 3.48 -21.70 11.63
C HIS A 548 3.59 -20.17 11.51
N PRO A 549 3.92 -19.44 12.59
CA PRO A 549 3.98 -17.98 12.56
C PRO A 549 4.86 -17.42 11.45
N CYS A 550 4.49 -16.25 10.93
CA CYS A 550 5.32 -15.55 9.95
C CYS A 550 6.72 -15.26 10.53
N ILE A 551 7.77 -15.53 9.75
CA ILE A 551 9.18 -15.31 10.16
C ILE A 551 9.49 -13.85 10.54
N GLN A 552 8.67 -12.90 10.07
CA GLN A 552 8.81 -11.50 10.42
C GLN A 552 8.24 -11.18 11.81
N LEU A 553 7.25 -11.94 12.30
CA LEU A 553 6.75 -11.82 13.67
C LEU A 553 7.76 -12.37 14.69
N THR A 554 8.60 -13.31 14.28
CA THR A 554 9.62 -13.94 15.14
C THR A 554 10.95 -13.18 15.19
N LYS A 555 11.15 -12.17 14.33
CA LYS A 555 12.34 -11.31 14.39
C LYS A 555 12.30 -10.47 15.67
N GLY A 556 13.18 -10.80 16.63
CA GLY A 556 13.27 -10.12 17.93
C GLY A 556 12.68 -10.90 19.11
N VAL A 557 12.23 -12.15 18.90
CA VAL A 557 11.62 -12.98 19.97
C VAL A 557 12.65 -13.78 20.79
N ASP A 558 13.92 -13.80 20.38
CA ASP A 558 15.02 -14.13 21.31
C ASP A 558 15.30 -12.93 22.24
N ARG A 559 14.35 -12.63 23.13
CA ARG A 559 14.71 -11.95 24.37
C ARG A 559 15.55 -12.96 25.16
N PRO A 560 16.84 -12.69 25.45
CA PRO A 560 17.61 -13.59 26.30
C PRO A 560 16.85 -13.78 27.63
N GLN A 561 16.52 -15.02 27.95
CA GLN A 561 15.95 -15.32 29.26
C GLN A 561 16.96 -14.88 30.32
N LYS A 562 16.49 -14.07 31.27
CA LYS A 562 17.28 -13.62 32.40
C LYS A 562 17.54 -14.84 33.30
N VAL A 563 18.71 -15.44 33.17
CA VAL A 563 19.17 -16.45 34.13
C VAL A 563 19.58 -15.70 35.40
N GLU A 564 18.89 -15.95 36.50
CA GLU A 564 19.33 -15.46 37.81
C GLU A 564 20.62 -16.20 38.20
N VAL A 565 21.76 -15.51 38.03
CA VAL A 565 23.03 -15.96 38.59
C VAL A 565 23.06 -15.52 40.05
N HIS A 566 22.90 -16.45 41.00
CA HIS A 566 23.12 -16.16 42.41
C HIS A 566 24.63 -15.91 42.65
N PRO A 567 25.03 -14.71 43.08
CA PRO A 567 26.43 -14.47 43.45
C PRO A 567 26.73 -15.11 44.82
N PRO A 568 27.96 -15.62 45.06
CA PRO A 568 28.37 -16.04 46.40
C PRO A 568 28.33 -14.86 47.37
N SER A 569 27.94 -15.13 48.61
CA SER A 569 27.75 -14.17 49.70
C SER A 569 28.88 -13.14 49.83
N LEU A 570 28.54 -11.86 49.70
CA LEU A 570 29.45 -10.74 49.94
C LEU A 570 29.62 -10.49 51.46
N PRO A 571 30.84 -10.15 51.94
CA PRO A 571 31.05 -9.70 53.30
C PRO A 571 30.54 -8.26 53.50
N VAL A 572 30.24 -7.95 54.77
CA VAL A 572 29.70 -6.68 55.27
C VAL A 572 30.59 -5.50 54.85
N LEU A 573 30.00 -4.52 54.16
CA LEU A 573 30.67 -3.28 53.74
C LEU A 573 30.75 -2.27 54.88
N GLU A 574 31.98 -1.90 55.25
CA GLU A 574 32.24 -0.60 55.86
C GLU A 574 31.91 0.51 54.84
N LYS A 575 31.46 1.66 55.35
CA LYS A 575 31.06 2.82 54.54
C LYS A 575 32.23 3.35 53.71
N GLU A 576 32.33 2.91 52.45
CA GLU A 576 33.20 3.52 51.46
C GLU A 576 32.49 4.64 50.69
N VAL A 577 33.25 5.72 50.49
CA VAL A 577 32.86 6.92 49.74
C VAL A 577 32.64 6.54 48.28
N LEU A 578 31.41 6.70 47.77
CA LEU A 578 31.08 6.42 46.37
C LEU A 578 31.92 7.30 45.44
N ARG A 579 32.76 6.67 44.61
CA ARG A 579 33.45 7.33 43.50
C ARG A 579 32.66 7.09 42.21
N PRO A 580 32.35 8.12 41.41
CA PRO A 580 31.69 7.93 40.13
C PRO A 580 32.55 7.06 39.21
N GLN A 581 31.99 5.93 38.76
CA GLN A 581 32.58 5.14 37.68
C GLN A 581 32.03 5.63 36.35
N TYR A 582 32.94 5.92 35.42
CA TYR A 582 32.57 6.20 34.04
C TYR A 582 32.20 4.89 33.36
N VAL A 583 30.97 4.79 32.84
CA VAL A 583 30.49 3.63 32.08
C VAL A 583 30.17 4.10 30.67
N THR A 584 30.89 3.57 29.69
CA THR A 584 30.61 3.82 28.27
C THR A 584 29.33 3.08 27.89
N LYS A 585 28.31 3.81 27.44
CA LYS A 585 27.04 3.26 26.96
C LYS A 585 26.98 3.39 25.45
N THR A 586 26.45 2.36 24.77
CA THR A 586 26.21 2.41 23.32
C THR A 586 25.15 3.49 23.01
N PRO A 587 25.44 4.43 22.09
CA PRO A 587 24.45 5.40 21.65
C PRO A 587 23.22 4.70 21.06
N PRO A 588 21.98 5.17 21.30
CA PRO A 588 20.77 4.54 20.81
C PRO A 588 20.74 4.35 19.28
N CYS A 589 21.23 5.33 18.52
CA CYS A 589 21.32 5.26 17.07
C CYS A 589 22.28 4.18 16.57
N ASN A 590 23.38 3.95 17.29
CA ASN A 590 24.33 2.88 17.00
C ASN A 590 23.70 1.52 17.33
N GLY A 591 23.07 1.42 18.50
CA GLY A 591 22.42 0.17 18.96
C GLY A 591 21.23 -0.25 18.10
N ALA A 592 20.52 0.70 17.49
CA ALA A 592 19.39 0.43 16.60
C ALA A 592 19.79 0.12 15.15
N CYS A 593 21.02 0.41 14.75
CA CYS A 593 21.46 0.20 13.37
C CYS A 593 21.72 -1.30 13.11
N PRO A 594 20.97 -1.98 12.23
CA PRO A 594 21.16 -3.40 11.96
C PRO A 594 22.46 -3.70 11.20
N VAL A 595 23.04 -2.69 10.56
CA VAL A 595 24.33 -2.77 9.84
C VAL A 595 25.51 -2.53 10.80
N GLY A 596 25.24 -2.02 12.01
CA GLY A 596 26.26 -1.72 13.00
C GLY A 596 27.02 -0.40 12.76
N ASN A 597 26.42 0.56 12.04
CA ASN A 597 27.05 1.84 11.75
C ASN A 597 27.38 2.60 13.06
N ASP A 598 28.58 3.19 13.13
CA ASP A 598 28.94 4.14 14.18
C ASP A 598 28.40 5.54 13.85
N VAL A 599 27.08 5.69 14.03
CA VAL A 599 26.35 6.91 13.72
C VAL A 599 26.85 8.09 14.56
N GLU A 600 27.08 7.89 15.86
CA GLU A 600 27.65 8.92 16.74
C GLU A 600 29.02 9.39 16.24
N GLY A 601 29.92 8.46 15.91
CA GLY A 601 31.26 8.80 15.40
C GLY A 601 31.20 9.56 14.07
N VAL A 602 30.33 9.15 13.14
CA VAL A 602 30.11 9.84 11.87
C VAL A 602 29.64 11.28 12.11
N LEU A 603 28.68 11.48 13.02
CA LEU A 603 28.19 12.79 13.40
C LEU A 603 29.28 13.66 14.05
N ALA A 604 30.09 13.08 14.93
CA ALA A 604 31.18 13.78 15.60
C ALA A 604 32.27 14.26 14.63
N LEU A 605 32.58 13.47 13.60
CA LEU A 605 33.52 13.84 12.54
C LEU A 605 32.94 14.93 11.63
N LEU A 606 31.67 14.81 11.24
CA LEU A 606 30.97 15.84 10.47
C LEU A 606 30.89 17.17 11.23
N ALA A 607 30.64 17.14 12.54
CA ALA A 607 30.60 18.34 13.38
C ALA A 607 31.96 19.07 13.43
N LYS A 608 33.07 18.35 13.23
CA LYS A 608 34.43 18.92 13.12
C LYS A 608 34.78 19.35 11.70
N GLY A 609 33.88 19.17 10.73
CA GLY A 609 34.12 19.43 9.32
C GLY A 609 34.91 18.33 8.59
N ASP A 610 35.22 17.21 9.25
CA ASP A 610 35.97 16.09 8.66
C ASP A 610 35.03 15.15 7.89
N ARG A 611 34.71 15.56 6.66
CA ARG A 611 33.82 14.80 5.77
C ARG A 611 34.45 13.49 5.30
N GLU A 612 35.76 13.47 5.06
CA GLU A 612 36.44 12.29 4.55
C GLU A 612 36.60 11.24 5.64
N GLY A 613 36.92 11.64 6.87
CA GLY A 613 36.91 10.76 8.03
C GLY A 613 35.53 10.16 8.28
N ALA A 614 34.47 10.97 8.22
CA ALA A 614 33.08 10.51 8.38
C ALA A 614 32.69 9.48 7.31
N ALA A 615 33.05 9.75 6.04
CA ALA A 615 32.85 8.83 4.94
C ALA A 615 33.58 7.50 5.15
N ARG A 616 34.87 7.53 5.53
CA ARG A 616 35.65 6.31 5.80
C ARG A 616 35.06 5.49 6.95
N LEU A 617 34.64 6.16 8.03
CA LEU A 617 34.03 5.49 9.19
C LEU A 617 32.71 4.79 8.80
N LEU A 618 31.86 5.47 8.03
CA LEU A 618 30.61 4.88 7.53
C LEU A 618 30.87 3.66 6.64
N LEU A 619 31.89 3.72 5.79
CA LEU A 619 32.26 2.62 4.87
C LEU A 619 32.85 1.38 5.56
N GLN A 620 33.23 1.45 6.84
CA GLN A 620 33.70 0.27 7.57
C GLN A 620 32.62 -0.79 7.74
N THR A 621 31.36 -0.36 7.78
CA THR A 621 30.20 -1.22 8.05
C THR A 621 29.21 -1.19 6.90
N ASN A 622 28.98 -0.02 6.30
CA ASN A 622 28.02 0.17 5.22
C ASN A 622 28.69 0.22 3.82
N PRO A 623 28.52 -0.81 2.98
CA PRO A 623 29.04 -0.82 1.62
C PRO A 623 28.21 0.01 0.63
N LEU A 624 26.98 0.40 0.99
CA LEU A 624 26.00 1.01 0.09
C LEU A 624 25.32 2.27 0.71
N PRO A 625 26.08 3.27 1.20
CA PRO A 625 25.52 4.45 1.86
C PRO A 625 24.57 5.28 1.01
N SER A 626 24.79 5.44 -0.31
CA SER A 626 23.85 6.21 -1.15
C SER A 626 22.50 5.51 -1.30
N VAL A 627 22.51 4.18 -1.39
CA VAL A 627 21.32 3.34 -1.39
C VAL A 627 20.64 3.39 -0.03
N CYS A 628 21.37 3.15 1.07
CA CYS A 628 20.81 3.20 2.43
C CYS A 628 20.14 4.55 2.74
N GLY A 629 20.74 5.67 2.32
CA GLY A 629 20.16 7.00 2.46
C GLY A 629 18.87 7.25 1.66
N ARG A 630 18.46 6.31 0.78
CA ARG A 630 17.23 6.38 -0.03
C ARG A 630 16.19 5.32 0.33
N VAL A 631 16.63 4.11 0.68
CA VAL A 631 15.74 2.93 0.76
C VAL A 631 15.71 2.25 2.13
N CYS A 632 16.59 2.61 3.06
CA CYS A 632 16.56 2.07 4.42
C CYS A 632 15.28 2.51 5.16
N PHE A 633 14.90 1.78 6.21
CA PHE A 633 13.75 2.09 7.07
C PHE A 633 14.13 2.93 8.30
N HIS A 634 15.42 3.29 8.43
CA HIS A 634 15.97 4.27 9.39
C HIS A 634 15.63 4.02 10.87
N PRO A 635 15.88 2.81 11.41
CA PRO A 635 15.62 2.51 12.84
C PRO A 635 16.46 3.37 13.80
N CYS A 636 17.57 3.92 13.31
CA CYS A 636 18.41 4.87 14.04
C CYS A 636 17.70 6.20 14.35
N GLU A 637 16.73 6.62 13.54
CA GLU A 637 15.90 7.80 13.82
C GLU A 637 14.87 7.50 14.90
N GLU A 638 14.22 6.33 14.84
CA GLU A 638 13.24 5.88 15.85
C GLU A 638 13.85 5.81 17.25
N ALA A 639 15.08 5.30 17.35
CA ALA A 639 15.80 5.19 18.62
C ALA A 639 16.44 6.51 19.09
N CYS A 640 16.42 7.57 18.27
CA CYS A 640 17.17 8.79 18.53
C CYS A 640 16.70 9.50 19.82
N ASN A 641 17.58 9.67 20.79
CA ASN A 641 17.26 10.36 22.05
C ASN A 641 16.86 11.84 21.85
N ARG A 642 17.31 12.45 20.75
CA ARG A 642 16.94 13.81 20.35
C ARG A 642 15.45 13.94 20.00
N GLY A 643 14.84 12.85 19.50
CA GLY A 643 13.40 12.75 19.23
C GLY A 643 12.49 13.08 20.42
N ARG A 644 13.04 13.12 21.65
CA ARG A 644 12.32 13.53 22.87
C ARG A 644 12.20 15.05 23.04
N TYR A 645 12.97 15.83 22.28
CA TYR A 645 13.05 17.29 22.41
C TYR A 645 12.66 17.99 21.11
N ASP A 646 13.16 17.52 19.96
CA ASP A 646 12.91 18.05 18.62
C ASP A 646 13.05 16.91 17.58
N PRO A 647 12.92 17.15 16.25
CA PRO A 647 13.00 16.07 15.27
C PRO A 647 14.28 15.24 15.39
N PRO A 648 14.22 13.91 15.15
CA PRO A 648 15.40 13.06 15.18
C PRO A 648 16.44 13.54 14.16
N VAL A 649 17.71 13.25 14.44
CA VAL A 649 18.79 13.59 13.51
C VAL A 649 18.61 12.76 12.24
N SER A 650 18.51 13.43 11.10
CA SER A 650 18.23 12.77 9.82
C SER A 650 19.43 11.98 9.29
N ILE A 651 19.61 10.75 9.78
CA ILE A 651 20.69 9.84 9.39
C ILE A 651 20.63 9.47 7.88
N PRO A 652 19.47 9.13 7.28
CA PRO A 652 19.29 9.01 5.83
C PRO A 652 19.89 10.14 5.01
N ALA A 653 19.59 11.40 5.38
CA ALA A 653 20.11 12.54 4.63
C ALA A 653 21.64 12.62 4.73
N ILE A 654 22.21 12.23 5.87
CA ILE A 654 23.65 12.17 6.09
C ILE A 654 24.29 11.05 5.28
N GLU A 655 23.72 9.84 5.31
CA GLU A 655 24.18 8.70 4.51
C GLU A 655 24.10 9.00 3.01
N ARG A 656 23.01 9.63 2.57
CA ARG A 656 22.84 10.08 1.19
C ARG A 656 23.86 11.15 0.82
N PHE A 657 24.04 12.16 1.66
CA PHE A 657 25.00 13.24 1.43
C PHE A 657 26.43 12.71 1.32
N LEU A 658 26.84 11.89 2.28
CA LEU A 658 28.15 11.25 2.29
C LEU A 658 28.31 10.31 1.09
N GLY A 659 27.36 9.39 0.90
CA GLY A 659 27.32 8.40 -0.17
C GLY A 659 27.46 9.02 -1.55
N ASP A 660 26.67 10.04 -1.85
CA ASP A 660 26.61 10.66 -3.18
C ASP A 660 27.90 11.44 -3.51
N SER A 661 28.67 11.79 -2.48
CA SER A 661 29.93 12.54 -2.58
C SER A 661 31.20 11.69 -2.31
N LEU A 662 31.05 10.37 -2.19
CA LEU A 662 32.19 9.47 -1.91
C LEU A 662 33.21 9.45 -3.05
N GLY A 663 34.46 9.75 -2.72
CA GLY A 663 35.64 9.55 -3.57
C GLY A 663 36.68 8.57 -2.99
N CYS A 664 36.42 8.00 -1.81
CA CYS A 664 37.37 7.12 -1.11
C CYS A 664 36.90 5.66 -1.06
N LEU A 665 37.87 4.74 -1.01
CA LEU A 665 37.68 3.32 -0.71
C LEU A 665 38.34 3.00 0.64
N PRO A 666 37.82 2.04 1.42
CA PRO A 666 38.55 1.52 2.58
C PRO A 666 39.81 0.79 2.15
N GLU A 667 40.78 0.71 3.05
CA GLU A 667 42.02 -0.01 2.82
C GLU A 667 41.78 -1.53 2.85
N ARG A 668 42.38 -2.23 1.89
CA ARG A 668 42.30 -3.69 1.78
C ARG A 668 43.42 -4.33 2.59
N ALA A 669 43.10 -5.38 3.35
CA ALA A 669 44.10 -6.21 3.99
C ALA A 669 44.95 -6.97 2.95
N PRO A 670 46.17 -7.42 3.32
CA PRO A 670 47.01 -8.22 2.44
C PRO A 670 46.30 -9.47 1.89
N GLU A 671 46.68 -9.91 0.67
CA GLU A 671 46.05 -11.08 0.06
C GLU A 671 46.19 -12.33 0.94
N THR A 672 45.05 -12.97 1.20
CA THR A 672 44.96 -14.19 2.01
C THR A 672 45.18 -15.47 1.22
N GLY A 673 45.08 -15.40 -0.12
CA GLY A 673 45.14 -16.55 -1.03
C GLY A 673 43.84 -17.37 -1.17
N PHE A 674 42.81 -17.10 -0.34
CA PHE A 674 41.52 -17.77 -0.46
C PHE A 674 40.65 -17.18 -1.58
N LYS A 675 39.93 -18.06 -2.28
CA LYS A 675 38.94 -17.72 -3.30
C LYS A 675 37.54 -18.00 -2.78
N VAL A 676 36.63 -17.04 -2.91
CA VAL A 676 35.25 -17.14 -2.44
C VAL A 676 34.29 -16.86 -3.58
N ALA A 677 33.33 -17.76 -3.78
CA ALA A 677 32.20 -17.56 -4.69
C ALA A 677 30.99 -17.05 -3.91
N VAL A 678 30.44 -15.92 -4.32
CA VAL A 678 29.18 -15.37 -3.79
C VAL A 678 28.10 -15.53 -4.85
N VAL A 679 27.01 -16.21 -4.53
CA VAL A 679 25.90 -16.43 -5.47
C VAL A 679 24.81 -15.38 -5.20
N GLY A 680 24.59 -14.50 -6.18
CA GLY A 680 23.65 -13.38 -6.14
C GLY A 680 24.30 -12.05 -5.75
N SER A 681 24.00 -11.00 -6.51
CA SER A 681 24.50 -9.62 -6.32
C SER A 681 23.48 -8.69 -5.63
N GLY A 682 22.56 -9.26 -4.85
CA GLY A 682 21.66 -8.48 -3.99
C GLY A 682 22.41 -7.73 -2.89
N PRO A 683 21.70 -6.92 -2.08
CA PRO A 683 22.33 -6.09 -1.05
C PRO A 683 23.21 -6.94 -0.09
N ALA A 684 22.72 -8.11 0.32
CA ALA A 684 23.49 -9.03 1.16
C ALA A 684 24.71 -9.64 0.44
N GLY A 685 24.57 -10.00 -0.85
CA GLY A 685 25.65 -10.56 -1.65
C GLY A 685 26.77 -9.56 -1.92
N LEU A 686 26.41 -8.33 -2.31
CA LEU A 686 27.36 -7.23 -2.48
C LEU A 686 28.05 -6.86 -1.17
N ALA A 687 27.32 -6.84 -0.05
CA ALA A 687 27.91 -6.59 1.26
C ALA A 687 28.88 -7.69 1.68
N CYS A 688 28.53 -8.96 1.47
CA CYS A 688 29.41 -10.10 1.71
C CYS A 688 30.68 -9.99 0.86
N ALA A 689 30.54 -9.73 -0.44
CA ALA A 689 31.66 -9.60 -1.36
C ALA A 689 32.58 -8.43 -1.00
N TYR A 690 32.00 -7.27 -0.64
CA TYR A 690 32.74 -6.10 -0.17
C TYR A 690 33.58 -6.40 1.07
N HIS A 691 32.98 -6.95 2.13
CA HIS A 691 33.69 -7.22 3.38
C HIS A 691 34.76 -8.31 3.22
N LEU A 692 34.49 -9.36 2.44
CA LEU A 692 35.48 -10.39 2.12
C LEU A 692 36.64 -9.84 1.28
N ALA A 693 36.35 -8.96 0.32
CA ALA A 693 37.39 -8.31 -0.47
C ALA A 693 38.29 -7.45 0.42
N LEU A 694 37.72 -6.66 1.34
CA LEU A 694 38.47 -5.86 2.33
C LEU A 694 39.35 -6.72 3.25
N LEU A 695 38.92 -7.94 3.58
CA LEU A 695 39.72 -8.91 4.34
C LEU A 695 40.85 -9.56 3.51
N GLY A 696 41.02 -9.19 2.24
CA GLY A 696 42.11 -9.69 1.39
C GLY A 696 41.78 -11.00 0.68
N HIS A 697 40.52 -11.44 0.64
CA HIS A 697 40.10 -12.60 -0.16
C HIS A 697 39.90 -12.22 -1.63
N ARG A 698 40.05 -13.19 -2.54
CA ARG A 698 39.64 -13.03 -3.95
C ARG A 698 38.19 -13.48 -4.07
N VAL A 699 37.31 -12.59 -4.52
CA VAL A 699 35.87 -12.84 -4.52
C VAL A 699 35.35 -12.78 -5.95
N THR A 700 34.52 -13.75 -6.32
CA THR A 700 33.76 -13.75 -7.57
C THR A 700 32.27 -13.75 -7.25
N VAL A 701 31.51 -12.83 -7.83
CA VAL A 701 30.06 -12.71 -7.65
C VAL A 701 29.35 -13.29 -8.87
N PHE A 702 28.61 -14.38 -8.68
CA PHE A 702 27.78 -14.98 -9.72
C PHE A 702 26.39 -14.38 -9.67
N GLU A 703 26.04 -13.56 -10.66
CA GLU A 703 24.71 -13.00 -10.82
C GLU A 703 23.99 -13.64 -12.01
N ALA A 704 22.73 -14.03 -11.80
CA ALA A 704 21.90 -14.63 -12.85
C ALA A 704 21.35 -13.57 -13.81
N MET A 705 21.26 -12.33 -13.34
CA MET A 705 20.71 -11.18 -14.05
C MET A 705 21.77 -10.43 -14.87
N PRO A 706 21.38 -9.67 -15.91
CA PRO A 706 22.36 -9.02 -16.80
C PRO A 706 23.32 -8.04 -16.11
N GLU A 707 22.87 -7.40 -15.02
CA GLU A 707 23.65 -6.41 -14.28
C GLU A 707 23.59 -6.66 -12.76
N PRO A 708 24.68 -6.36 -12.04
CA PRO A 708 24.73 -6.51 -10.59
C PRO A 708 23.85 -5.49 -9.84
N GLY A 709 23.39 -5.88 -8.65
CA GLY A 709 22.56 -5.06 -7.77
C GLY A 709 21.36 -5.80 -7.18
N GLY A 710 21.01 -6.98 -7.71
CA GLY A 710 19.93 -7.81 -7.18
C GLY A 710 18.64 -7.00 -6.95
N LEU A 711 17.98 -7.14 -5.81
CA LEU A 711 16.72 -6.44 -5.48
C LEU A 711 16.84 -4.91 -5.65
N LEU A 712 18.02 -4.33 -5.40
CA LEU A 712 18.23 -2.89 -5.52
C LEU A 712 18.04 -2.39 -6.96
N ARG A 713 18.46 -3.18 -7.96
CA ARG A 713 18.39 -2.76 -9.38
C ARG A 713 17.03 -3.00 -10.02
N TYR A 714 16.39 -4.10 -9.68
CA TYR A 714 15.21 -4.58 -10.42
C TYR A 714 13.95 -4.73 -9.56
N GLY A 715 14.05 -4.57 -8.23
CA GLY A 715 12.89 -4.64 -7.33
C GLY A 715 12.47 -3.28 -6.78
N ILE A 716 13.32 -2.26 -6.91
CA ILE A 716 13.05 -0.90 -6.44
C ILE A 716 12.84 -0.01 -7.67
N PRO A 717 11.68 0.67 -7.80
CA PRO A 717 11.43 1.56 -8.93
C PRO A 717 12.47 2.69 -9.05
N PRO A 718 12.82 3.14 -10.28
CA PRO A 718 13.83 4.17 -10.50
C PRO A 718 13.58 5.50 -9.76
N TYR A 719 12.31 5.88 -9.57
CA TYR A 719 11.97 7.09 -8.82
C TYR A 719 12.36 7.01 -7.33
N ARG A 720 12.47 5.80 -6.77
CA ARG A 720 12.87 5.56 -5.37
C ARG A 720 14.38 5.30 -5.24
N LEU A 721 14.98 4.62 -6.22
CA LEU A 721 16.43 4.41 -6.30
C LEU A 721 16.90 4.57 -7.77
N PRO A 722 17.49 5.72 -8.13
CA PRO A 722 17.99 5.95 -9.49
C PRO A 722 19.04 4.89 -9.89
N LYS A 723 18.91 4.35 -11.10
CA LYS A 723 19.78 3.26 -11.59
C LYS A 723 21.24 3.69 -11.67
N GLU A 724 21.50 4.96 -11.93
CA GLU A 724 22.82 5.57 -12.05
C GLU A 724 23.52 5.64 -10.69
N VAL A 725 22.76 5.92 -9.63
CA VAL A 725 23.26 5.95 -8.24
C VAL A 725 23.67 4.55 -7.82
N LEU A 726 22.80 3.56 -8.02
CA LEU A 726 23.13 2.17 -7.74
C LEU A 726 24.33 1.69 -8.54
N GLN A 727 24.38 2.03 -9.84
CA GLN A 727 25.50 1.65 -10.70
C GLN A 727 26.82 2.19 -10.15
N ARG A 728 26.85 3.45 -9.70
CA ARG A 728 28.05 4.05 -9.10
C ARG A 728 28.52 3.29 -7.86
N GLU A 729 27.61 2.93 -6.96
CA GLU A 729 28.00 2.19 -5.75
C GLU A 729 28.45 0.77 -6.05
N VAL A 730 27.80 0.09 -6.99
CA VAL A 730 28.22 -1.25 -7.41
C VAL A 730 29.60 -1.20 -8.06
N GLN A 731 29.87 -0.25 -8.95
CA GLN A 731 31.19 -0.07 -9.54
C GLN A 731 32.27 0.24 -8.49
N ARG A 732 31.93 1.03 -7.47
CA ARG A 732 32.82 1.30 -6.33
C ARG A 732 33.15 0.00 -5.57
N ILE A 733 32.17 -0.87 -5.33
CA ILE A 733 32.40 -2.17 -4.70
C ILE A 733 33.29 -3.05 -5.60
N LEU A 734 32.97 -3.17 -6.89
CA LEU A 734 33.74 -3.98 -7.84
C LEU A 734 35.19 -3.51 -8.00
N SER A 735 35.44 -2.20 -7.83
CA SER A 735 36.80 -1.63 -7.89
C SER A 735 37.77 -2.17 -6.82
N LEU A 736 37.27 -2.90 -5.81
CA LEU A 736 38.09 -3.64 -4.84
C LEU A 736 38.73 -4.93 -5.42
N GLY A 737 38.55 -5.20 -6.71
CA GLY A 737 39.07 -6.41 -7.37
C GLY A 737 38.15 -7.62 -7.22
N ILE A 738 36.83 -7.37 -7.13
CA ILE A 738 35.79 -8.40 -7.14
C ILE A 738 35.45 -8.70 -8.59
N GLU A 739 35.47 -9.99 -8.95
CA GLU A 739 35.15 -10.49 -10.30
C GLU A 739 33.66 -10.74 -10.51
#